data_AF-A0A8R2M4P4-F1
#
_entry.id   AF-A0A8R2M4P4-F1
#
_cell.length_a   1.000
_cell.length_b   1.000
_cell.length_c   1.000
_cell.angle_alpha   90.00
_cell.angle_beta   90.00
_cell.angle_gamma   90.00
#
_symmetry.space_group_name_H-M   'P 1'
#
loop_
_entity.id
_entity.type
_entity.pdbx_description
1 polymer ?
#
loop_
_entity_poly.entity_id
_entity_poly.type
_entity_poly.pdbx_seq_one_letter_code
_entity_poly.pdbx_strand_id
1 'polypeptide(L)'
;MRQNILEQVMKKTGQVRQNKDDGMYEDPRDIIVTEKPVKPPRKRTAHTVTTTSTCQSKDKSLAKEQKRKLTKKYEILVTSLMEKCEENIAVISEKDNQIAKLKDKLKTVLEYNKLFAEENDQLRKQYEVALKYVEDCKTGIREERSRNRDLEEKNKELDERVKKFEMPDRDNCGSTAIPLVEVCMSCSSRQIILNQAREQNSRLQKDMQALKDVLYRLNVQLANYQERLRSSRTDSKTECAYKPSEKYNAFDSLITTSLVYKGTGAANDDGHSQKTVFEEQHSAGRVTDLSGLLSAQALAPLFDAYQDNLQEKDNLIVDYEKQFENMNKKSKLIVDEKKGLSERVKALEMELAETRQKYKKVHVEKETADIEKATLLERAERAETKLKEVFELYENKITAMMRDYETVHREYFAVKNALEASEGKMAQLDALRARTVPADLHERRLEHCKRLLEELKHQYNMETERKNDQLAKMQERVAAVDDKFNKLNEQYQRTKQELEVALKNVRLYRKAAVIFRQRLKATTARFSKARNSARRSRTNNEPLKRALMALDKIKQEIKLVKARAYSSLDELERRLLSQERRAAHAHAEHRRELERASLALEHKENIIRNLIDKVADVEEVRLSQTNTQRLQGVVSDSSDDESPLEG
;
A
#
# COMPACT_ATOMS: atom_id res chain seq x y z
N MET A 1 -27.01 -29.10 -4.16
CA MET A 1 -26.87 -29.52 -2.74
C MET A 1 -27.06 -28.36 -1.73
N ARG A 2 -26.55 -27.15 -1.97
CA ARG A 2 -26.77 -25.99 -1.07
C ARG A 2 -28.19 -25.36 -1.10
N GLN A 3 -28.91 -25.46 -2.21
CA GLN A 3 -30.31 -24.98 -2.32
C GLN A 3 -31.29 -25.82 -1.49
N ASN A 4 -31.05 -27.14 -1.39
CA ASN A 4 -31.93 -28.08 -0.71
C ASN A 4 -31.95 -27.87 0.83
N ILE A 5 -30.82 -27.43 1.39
CA ILE A 5 -30.68 -27.14 2.82
C ILE A 5 -31.42 -25.86 3.20
N LEU A 6 -31.39 -24.84 2.34
CA LEU A 6 -32.09 -23.57 2.57
C LEU A 6 -33.61 -23.75 2.55
N GLU A 7 -34.10 -24.59 1.63
CA GLU A 7 -35.52 -24.92 1.49
C GLU A 7 -36.05 -25.73 2.68
N GLN A 8 -35.21 -26.61 3.24
CA GLN A 8 -35.53 -27.42 4.42
C GLN A 8 -35.56 -26.61 5.73
N VAL A 9 -34.75 -25.55 5.84
CA VAL A 9 -34.75 -24.62 6.98
C VAL A 9 -35.98 -23.70 6.95
N MET A 10 -36.37 -23.22 5.76
CA MET A 10 -37.58 -22.40 5.56
C MET A 10 -38.87 -23.18 5.89
N LYS A 11 -38.92 -24.47 5.54
CA LYS A 11 -40.08 -25.33 5.82
C LYS A 11 -40.26 -25.63 7.31
N LYS A 12 -39.16 -25.73 8.07
CA LYS A 12 -39.17 -25.91 9.54
C LYS A 12 -39.51 -24.65 10.32
N THR A 13 -39.19 -23.46 9.80
CA THR A 13 -39.53 -22.19 10.45
C THR A 13 -40.96 -21.72 10.15
N GLY A 14 -41.57 -22.18 9.05
CA GLY A 14 -42.99 -21.94 8.74
C GLY A 14 -43.97 -22.77 9.58
N GLN A 15 -43.62 -24.01 9.95
CA GLN A 15 -44.54 -24.91 10.67
C GLN A 15 -44.68 -24.63 12.17
N VAL A 16 -43.83 -23.78 12.75
CA VAL A 16 -43.90 -23.43 14.20
C VAL A 16 -44.82 -22.24 14.47
N ARG A 17 -45.35 -21.57 13.43
CA ARG A 17 -46.21 -20.38 13.58
C ARG A 17 -47.72 -20.63 13.47
N GLN A 18 -48.18 -21.88 13.33
CA GLN A 18 -49.60 -22.16 13.03
C GLN A 18 -50.34 -23.05 14.03
N ASN A 19 -49.81 -23.28 15.23
CA ASN A 19 -50.57 -23.98 16.28
C ASN A 19 -50.38 -23.27 17.63
N LYS A 20 -51.25 -22.30 17.91
CA LYS A 20 -51.83 -21.96 19.22
C LYS A 20 -52.61 -20.65 19.11
N ASP A 21 -53.85 -20.76 18.68
CA ASP A 21 -54.90 -19.82 19.08
C ASP A 21 -55.78 -20.50 20.16
N ASP A 22 -56.38 -19.63 20.97
CA ASP A 22 -57.48 -19.79 21.92
C ASP A 22 -57.25 -20.44 23.30
N GLY A 23 -57.19 -19.54 24.28
CA GLY A 23 -57.46 -19.78 25.70
C GLY A 23 -57.69 -18.44 26.39
N MET A 24 -58.92 -17.92 26.30
CA MET A 24 -59.45 -16.77 27.03
C MET A 24 -58.93 -16.72 28.48
N TYR A 25 -58.26 -15.64 28.85
CA TYR A 25 -57.92 -15.33 30.24
C TYR A 25 -58.74 -14.13 30.69
N GLU A 26 -59.74 -14.40 31.53
CA GLU A 26 -60.48 -13.38 32.27
C GLU A 26 -59.55 -12.68 33.27
N ASP A 27 -59.63 -11.36 33.30
CA ASP A 27 -58.87 -10.47 34.18
C ASP A 27 -59.36 -10.60 35.64
N PRO A 28 -58.53 -11.08 36.59
CA PRO A 28 -58.93 -11.18 38.00
C PRO A 28 -58.88 -9.85 38.77
N ARG A 29 -58.84 -8.68 38.11
CA ARG A 29 -58.73 -7.37 38.79
C ARG A 29 -60.04 -6.68 39.16
N ASP A 30 -61.20 -7.27 38.90
CA ASP A 30 -62.51 -6.67 39.22
C ASP A 30 -63.16 -7.16 40.53
N ILE A 31 -62.36 -7.55 41.54
CA ILE A 31 -62.87 -7.67 42.92
C ILE A 31 -61.90 -6.97 43.88
N ILE A 32 -61.95 -5.62 43.92
CA ILE A 32 -61.46 -4.83 45.05
C ILE A 32 -62.52 -3.80 45.46
N VAL A 33 -63.43 -4.20 46.35
CA VAL A 33 -64.24 -3.36 47.25
C VAL A 33 -64.60 -4.33 48.39
N THR A 34 -64.25 -4.23 49.67
CA THR A 34 -63.98 -3.14 50.61
C THR A 34 -63.40 -3.80 51.87
N GLU A 35 -62.34 -3.27 52.48
CA GLU A 35 -62.28 -2.99 53.93
C GLU A 35 -60.93 -2.38 54.35
N LYS A 36 -61.01 -1.51 55.37
CA LYS A 36 -60.02 -0.52 55.81
C LYS A 36 -58.80 -1.12 56.53
N PRO A 37 -57.66 -0.39 56.61
CA PRO A 37 -56.47 -0.85 57.33
C PRO A 37 -56.65 -0.73 58.86
N VAL A 38 -56.53 -1.85 59.58
CA VAL A 38 -56.43 -1.89 61.04
C VAL A 38 -54.96 -1.82 61.47
N LYS A 39 -54.69 -0.93 62.43
CA LYS A 39 -53.38 -0.64 63.03
C LYS A 39 -52.78 -1.87 63.75
N PRO A 40 -51.44 -1.98 63.88
CA PRO A 40 -50.79 -3.09 64.59
C PRO A 40 -51.05 -3.01 66.11
N PRO A 41 -51.19 -4.15 66.81
CA PRO A 41 -51.55 -4.15 68.23
C PRO A 41 -50.35 -3.82 69.13
N ARG A 42 -50.67 -3.03 70.15
CA ARG A 42 -49.80 -2.67 71.28
C ARG A 42 -49.42 -3.91 72.09
N LYS A 43 -48.17 -3.85 72.56
CA LYS A 43 -47.50 -4.72 73.55
C LYS A 43 -48.44 -5.19 74.66
N ARG A 44 -48.54 -6.51 74.83
CA ARG A 44 -49.15 -7.15 76.00
C ARG A 44 -48.21 -7.03 77.19
N THR A 45 -48.75 -6.42 78.23
CA THR A 45 -48.29 -6.37 79.62
C THR A 45 -48.23 -7.79 80.19
N ALA A 46 -47.09 -8.18 80.75
CA ALA A 46 -46.97 -9.41 81.52
C ALA A 46 -47.57 -9.19 82.92
N HIS A 47 -48.55 -10.00 83.29
CA HIS A 47 -49.05 -10.12 84.65
C HIS A 47 -48.10 -10.99 85.47
N THR A 48 -47.51 -10.39 86.49
CA THR A 48 -46.80 -11.07 87.58
C THR A 48 -47.83 -11.63 88.56
N VAL A 49 -47.84 -12.95 88.72
CA VAL A 49 -48.50 -13.64 89.82
C VAL A 49 -47.52 -13.71 90.99
N THR A 50 -47.94 -13.16 92.12
CA THR A 50 -47.35 -13.34 93.44
C THR A 50 -47.53 -14.77 93.93
N THR A 51 -46.43 -15.45 94.25
CA THR A 51 -46.41 -16.53 95.24
C THR A 51 -45.22 -16.32 96.17
N THR A 52 -45.55 -16.11 97.44
CA THR A 52 -44.66 -16.18 98.59
C THR A 52 -44.29 -17.63 98.88
N SER A 53 -43.01 -17.93 99.13
CA SER A 53 -42.57 -18.68 100.33
C SER A 53 -41.08 -19.06 100.24
N THR A 54 -40.35 -18.58 101.26
CA THR A 54 -39.27 -19.20 102.04
C THR A 54 -38.15 -20.05 101.40
N CYS A 55 -36.95 -19.74 101.91
CA CYS A 55 -35.81 -20.63 102.17
C CYS A 55 -34.68 -20.73 101.12
N GLN A 56 -33.51 -20.26 101.59
CA GLN A 56 -32.15 -20.79 101.40
C GLN A 56 -31.24 -20.14 100.34
N SER A 57 -30.03 -19.85 100.82
CA SER A 57 -28.87 -19.21 100.19
C SER A 57 -28.27 -19.93 98.96
N LYS A 58 -28.98 -20.91 98.37
CA LYS A 58 -28.56 -21.66 97.18
C LYS A 58 -29.09 -21.09 95.85
N ASP A 59 -30.15 -20.29 95.84
CA ASP A 59 -30.77 -19.78 94.60
C ASP A 59 -30.00 -18.65 93.90
N LYS A 60 -29.18 -17.89 94.63
CA LYS A 60 -28.32 -16.86 94.03
C LYS A 60 -27.19 -17.47 93.20
N SER A 61 -26.73 -18.70 93.47
CA SER A 61 -25.71 -19.35 92.64
C SER A 61 -26.33 -19.92 91.36
N LEU A 62 -27.52 -20.52 91.44
CA LEU A 62 -28.29 -21.04 90.30
C LEU A 62 -28.71 -19.94 89.31
N ALA A 63 -29.15 -18.78 89.79
CA ALA A 63 -29.47 -17.65 88.92
C ALA A 63 -28.21 -17.05 88.24
N LYS A 64 -27.06 -17.04 88.93
CA LYS A 64 -25.77 -16.59 88.37
C LYS A 64 -25.21 -17.60 87.36
N GLU A 65 -25.40 -18.88 87.60
CA GLU A 65 -25.09 -20.01 86.73
C GLU A 65 -25.93 -19.97 85.44
N GLN A 66 -27.25 -19.77 85.57
CA GLN A 66 -28.16 -19.61 84.42
C GLN A 66 -27.83 -18.36 83.62
N LYS A 67 -27.52 -17.23 84.28
CA LYS A 67 -27.09 -16.01 83.59
C LYS A 67 -25.79 -16.24 82.82
N ARG A 68 -24.77 -16.88 83.42
CA ARG A 68 -23.52 -17.26 82.74
C ARG A 68 -23.76 -18.19 81.55
N LYS A 69 -24.63 -19.20 81.68
CA LYS A 69 -25.00 -20.10 80.57
C LYS A 69 -25.70 -19.35 79.43
N LEU A 70 -26.55 -18.37 79.76
CA LEU A 70 -27.21 -17.52 78.77
C LEU A 70 -26.20 -16.60 78.07
N THR A 71 -25.30 -15.94 78.81
CA THR A 71 -24.24 -15.10 78.22
C THR A 71 -23.33 -15.91 77.30
N LYS A 72 -22.95 -17.14 77.71
CA LYS A 72 -22.13 -18.03 76.90
C LYS A 72 -22.84 -18.49 75.62
N LYS A 73 -24.16 -18.71 75.68
CA LYS A 73 -24.98 -19.00 74.47
C LYS A 73 -25.03 -17.79 73.53
N TYR A 74 -25.14 -16.57 74.05
CA TYR A 74 -25.11 -15.35 73.24
C TYR A 74 -23.72 -15.10 72.64
N GLU A 75 -22.64 -15.33 73.38
CA GLU A 75 -21.27 -15.25 72.85
C GLU A 75 -21.05 -16.24 71.71
N ILE A 76 -21.45 -17.51 71.88
CA ILE A 76 -21.35 -18.54 70.83
C ILE A 76 -22.19 -18.17 69.60
N LEU A 77 -23.38 -17.61 69.80
CA LEU A 77 -24.23 -17.16 68.69
C LEU A 77 -23.60 -15.97 67.95
N VAL A 78 -22.99 -15.03 68.67
CA VAL A 78 -22.31 -13.86 68.10
C VAL A 78 -21.07 -14.29 67.32
N THR A 79 -20.23 -15.18 67.86
CA THR A 79 -19.07 -15.71 67.12
C THR A 79 -19.50 -16.48 65.87
N SER A 80 -20.52 -17.34 65.95
CA SER A 80 -21.04 -18.05 64.78
C SER A 80 -21.63 -17.11 63.71
N LEU A 81 -22.25 -16.00 64.12
CA LEU A 81 -22.70 -14.96 63.21
C LEU A 81 -21.54 -14.21 62.55
N MET A 82 -20.47 -13.90 63.30
CA MET A 82 -19.27 -13.27 62.73
C MET A 82 -18.55 -14.18 61.74
N GLU A 83 -18.37 -15.46 62.05
CA GLU A 83 -17.80 -16.46 61.13
C GLU A 83 -18.61 -16.53 59.83
N LYS A 84 -19.95 -16.60 59.92
CA LYS A 84 -20.83 -16.54 58.72
C LYS A 84 -20.74 -15.22 57.96
N CYS A 85 -20.54 -14.09 58.65
CA CYS A 85 -20.33 -12.80 57.99
C CYS A 85 -18.99 -12.76 57.24
N GLU A 86 -17.92 -13.30 57.83
CA GLU A 86 -16.60 -13.41 57.20
C GLU A 86 -16.63 -14.32 55.97
N GLU A 87 -17.28 -15.49 56.07
CA GLU A 87 -17.50 -16.39 54.93
C GLU A 87 -18.29 -15.70 53.80
N ASN A 88 -19.36 -14.99 54.13
CA ASN A 88 -20.13 -14.25 53.13
C ASN A 88 -19.32 -13.12 52.47
N ILE A 89 -18.47 -12.42 53.22
CA ILE A 89 -17.57 -11.39 52.68
C ILE A 89 -16.54 -12.03 51.73
N ALA A 90 -15.99 -13.20 52.09
CA ALA A 90 -15.05 -13.93 51.24
C ALA A 90 -15.71 -14.35 49.91
N VAL A 91 -16.93 -14.90 49.97
CA VAL A 91 -17.71 -15.29 48.78
C VAL A 91 -18.05 -14.08 47.91
N ILE A 92 -18.46 -12.95 48.51
CA ILE A 92 -18.74 -11.71 47.78
C ILE A 92 -17.48 -11.21 47.07
N SER A 93 -16.34 -11.18 47.76
CA SER A 93 -15.05 -10.79 47.18
C SER A 93 -14.65 -11.70 46.01
N GLU A 94 -14.86 -13.01 46.12
CA GLU A 94 -14.60 -13.95 45.03
C GLU A 94 -15.52 -13.68 43.82
N LYS A 95 -16.80 -13.42 44.07
CA LYS A 95 -17.76 -13.06 43.00
C LYS A 95 -17.41 -11.72 42.34
N ASP A 96 -16.99 -10.72 43.10
CA ASP A 96 -16.53 -9.44 42.56
C ASP A 96 -15.29 -9.61 41.66
N ASN A 97 -14.35 -10.49 42.05
CA ASN A 97 -13.20 -10.84 41.22
C ASN A 97 -13.60 -11.57 39.92
N GLN A 98 -14.60 -12.46 39.97
CA GLN A 98 -15.15 -13.12 38.78
C GLN A 98 -15.83 -12.09 37.86
N ILE A 99 -16.60 -11.16 38.41
CA ILE A 99 -17.24 -10.07 37.66
C ILE A 99 -16.19 -9.16 37.00
N ALA A 100 -15.11 -8.81 37.70
CA ALA A 100 -14.02 -8.01 37.15
C ALA A 100 -13.37 -8.69 35.93
N LYS A 101 -13.05 -9.99 36.05
CA LYS A 101 -12.51 -10.78 34.92
C LYS A 101 -13.46 -10.85 33.73
N LEU A 102 -14.78 -10.96 33.99
CA LEU A 102 -15.78 -10.96 32.92
C LEU A 102 -15.90 -9.58 32.25
N LYS A 103 -15.79 -8.48 33.01
CA LYS A 103 -15.76 -7.12 32.46
C LYS A 103 -14.56 -6.90 31.54
N ASP A 104 -13.38 -7.38 31.92
CA ASP A 104 -12.18 -7.28 31.08
C ASP A 104 -12.33 -8.10 29.79
N LYS A 105 -12.84 -9.33 29.87
CA LYS A 105 -13.16 -10.14 28.69
C LYS A 105 -14.20 -9.49 27.78
N LEU A 106 -15.23 -8.86 28.36
CA LEU A 106 -16.23 -8.15 27.58
C LEU A 106 -15.61 -6.93 26.88
N LYS A 107 -14.72 -6.21 27.56
CA LYS A 107 -14.01 -5.06 27.00
C LYS A 107 -13.14 -5.47 25.80
N THR A 108 -12.40 -6.57 25.90
CA THR A 108 -11.60 -7.07 24.77
C THR A 108 -12.48 -7.51 23.60
N VAL A 109 -13.60 -8.20 23.86
CA VAL A 109 -14.56 -8.59 22.81
C VAL A 109 -15.17 -7.37 22.11
N LEU A 110 -15.51 -6.31 22.86
CA LEU A 110 -16.02 -5.06 22.28
C LEU A 110 -14.96 -4.37 21.41
N GLU A 111 -13.69 -4.42 21.82
CA GLU A 111 -12.57 -3.86 21.05
C GLU A 111 -12.32 -4.65 19.75
N TYR A 112 -12.36 -5.98 19.81
CA TYR A 112 -12.32 -6.83 18.60
C TYR A 112 -13.51 -6.58 17.69
N ASN A 113 -14.73 -6.50 18.21
CA ASN A 113 -15.92 -6.19 17.40
C ASN A 113 -15.80 -4.83 16.71
N LYS A 114 -15.20 -3.84 17.37
CA LYS A 114 -14.95 -2.54 16.77
C LYS A 114 -13.94 -2.63 15.62
N LEU A 115 -12.84 -3.36 15.81
CA LEU A 115 -11.85 -3.59 14.75
C LEU A 115 -12.46 -4.36 13.57
N PHE A 116 -13.27 -5.38 13.83
CA PHE A 116 -14.00 -6.12 12.79
C PHE A 116 -15.00 -5.24 12.03
N ALA A 117 -15.67 -4.31 12.71
CA ALA A 117 -16.57 -3.36 12.05
C ALA A 117 -15.80 -2.40 11.14
N GLU A 118 -14.66 -1.87 11.61
CA GLU A 118 -13.78 -1.00 10.82
C GLU A 118 -13.20 -1.72 9.59
N GLU A 119 -12.80 -2.99 9.73
CA GLU A 119 -12.31 -3.81 8.62
C GLU A 119 -13.42 -4.14 7.62
N ASN A 120 -14.63 -4.45 8.08
CA ASN A 120 -15.80 -4.65 7.21
C ASN A 120 -16.12 -3.38 6.41
N ASP A 121 -16.07 -2.21 7.03
CA ASP A 121 -16.30 -0.93 6.35
C ASP A 121 -15.19 -0.63 5.32
N GLN A 122 -13.94 -1.00 5.60
CA GLN A 122 -12.85 -0.89 4.64
C GLN A 122 -13.04 -1.84 3.46
N LEU A 123 -13.39 -3.10 3.71
CA LEU A 123 -13.66 -4.11 2.67
C LEU A 123 -14.84 -3.69 1.79
N ARG A 124 -15.91 -3.14 2.38
CA ARG A 124 -17.04 -2.59 1.63
C ARG A 124 -16.61 -1.48 0.67
N LYS A 125 -15.79 -0.53 1.14
CA LYS A 125 -15.25 0.55 0.30
C LYS A 125 -14.37 0.01 -0.84
N GLN A 126 -13.51 -0.96 -0.55
CA GLN A 126 -12.68 -1.59 -1.58
C GLN A 126 -13.53 -2.32 -2.63
N TYR A 127 -14.56 -3.04 -2.19
CA TYR A 127 -15.51 -3.70 -3.07
C TYR A 127 -16.27 -2.70 -3.96
N GLU A 128 -16.73 -1.57 -3.42
CA GLU A 128 -17.36 -0.49 -4.20
C GLU A 128 -16.41 0.09 -5.26
N VAL A 129 -15.13 0.29 -4.94
CA VAL A 129 -14.13 0.77 -5.91
C VAL A 129 -13.89 -0.28 -7.00
N ALA A 130 -13.78 -1.56 -6.64
CA ALA A 130 -13.63 -2.64 -7.61
C ALA A 130 -14.84 -2.76 -8.53
N LEU A 131 -16.06 -2.58 -8.00
CA LEU A 131 -17.28 -2.56 -8.82
C LEU A 131 -17.28 -1.42 -9.84
N LYS A 132 -16.90 -0.19 -9.42
CA LYS A 132 -16.77 0.94 -10.34
C LYS A 132 -15.75 0.66 -11.44
N TYR A 133 -14.59 0.11 -11.08
CA TYR A 133 -13.57 -0.25 -12.07
C TYR A 133 -14.09 -1.30 -13.07
N VAL A 134 -14.83 -2.31 -12.60
CA VAL A 134 -15.45 -3.31 -13.49
C VAL A 134 -16.51 -2.67 -14.40
N GLU A 135 -17.28 -1.71 -13.91
CA GLU A 135 -18.24 -0.95 -14.71
C GLU A 135 -17.54 -0.11 -15.78
N ASP A 136 -16.43 0.56 -15.44
CA ASP A 136 -15.60 1.33 -16.37
C ASP A 136 -14.95 0.43 -17.43
N CYS A 137 -14.49 -0.78 -17.05
CA CYS A 137 -14.02 -1.75 -18.04
C CYS A 137 -15.15 -2.21 -18.97
N LYS A 138 -16.36 -2.42 -18.44
CA LYS A 138 -17.53 -2.80 -19.26
C LYS A 138 -17.97 -1.69 -20.20
N THR A 139 -17.86 -0.41 -19.83
CA THR A 139 -18.11 0.71 -20.75
C THR A 139 -17.03 0.76 -21.82
N GLY A 140 -15.76 0.66 -21.46
CA GLY A 140 -14.65 0.61 -22.41
C GLY A 140 -14.77 -0.52 -23.44
N ILE A 141 -15.11 -1.74 -23.01
CA ILE A 141 -15.36 -2.86 -23.93
C ILE A 141 -16.55 -2.58 -24.87
N ARG A 142 -17.61 -1.93 -24.38
CA ARG A 142 -18.76 -1.56 -25.22
C ARG A 142 -18.38 -0.52 -26.28
N GLU A 143 -17.58 0.47 -25.91
CA GLU A 143 -17.07 1.47 -26.84
C GLU A 143 -16.17 0.86 -27.91
N GLU A 144 -15.21 0.01 -27.51
CA GLU A 144 -14.33 -0.69 -28.45
C GLU A 144 -15.11 -1.59 -29.41
N ARG A 145 -16.10 -2.34 -28.90
CA ARG A 145 -17.01 -3.12 -29.76
C ARG A 145 -17.80 -2.24 -30.73
N SER A 146 -18.16 -1.03 -30.35
CA SER A 146 -18.81 -0.08 -31.26
C SER A 146 -17.85 0.40 -32.33
N ARG A 147 -16.64 0.84 -31.95
CA ARG A 147 -15.59 1.26 -32.89
C ARG A 147 -15.26 0.15 -33.88
N ASN A 148 -15.18 -1.09 -33.42
CA ASN A 148 -14.87 -2.23 -34.28
C ASN A 148 -15.99 -2.49 -35.31
N ARG A 149 -17.27 -2.33 -34.91
CA ARG A 149 -18.40 -2.38 -35.85
C ARG A 149 -18.33 -1.27 -36.89
N ASP A 150 -18.02 -0.04 -36.48
CA ASP A 150 -17.88 1.09 -37.41
C ASP A 150 -16.72 0.86 -38.40
N LEU A 151 -15.61 0.25 -37.95
CA LEU A 151 -14.48 -0.12 -38.80
C LEU A 151 -14.82 -1.27 -39.75
N GLU A 152 -15.56 -2.28 -39.29
CA GLU A 152 -16.05 -3.37 -40.14
C GLU A 152 -16.98 -2.86 -41.23
N GLU A 153 -17.85 -1.89 -40.92
CA GLU A 153 -18.74 -1.25 -41.89
C GLU A 153 -17.93 -0.44 -42.92
N LYS A 154 -16.93 0.34 -42.49
CA LYS A 154 -16.01 1.04 -43.40
C LYS A 154 -15.20 0.07 -44.27
N ASN A 155 -14.75 -1.05 -43.73
CA ASN A 155 -14.05 -2.07 -44.52
C ASN A 155 -14.97 -2.67 -45.58
N LYS A 156 -16.23 -2.96 -45.24
CA LYS A 156 -17.22 -3.42 -46.23
C LYS A 156 -17.48 -2.37 -47.31
N GLU A 157 -17.62 -1.09 -46.94
CA GLU A 157 -17.77 -0.01 -47.93
C GLU A 157 -16.54 0.09 -48.85
N LEU A 158 -15.33 -0.06 -48.31
CA LEU A 158 -14.10 -0.06 -49.09
C LEU A 158 -14.02 -1.27 -50.01
N ASP A 159 -14.35 -2.46 -49.53
CA ASP A 159 -14.42 -3.68 -50.34
C ASP A 159 -15.46 -3.55 -51.47
N GLU A 160 -16.62 -2.93 -51.21
CA GLU A 160 -17.61 -2.62 -52.24
C GLU A 160 -17.10 -1.61 -53.26
N ARG A 161 -16.35 -0.58 -52.83
CA ARG A 161 -15.70 0.37 -53.75
C ARG A 161 -14.64 -0.33 -54.60
N VAL A 162 -13.81 -1.18 -54.01
CA VAL A 162 -12.82 -1.98 -54.74
C VAL A 162 -13.52 -2.88 -55.76
N LYS A 163 -14.60 -3.57 -55.38
CA LYS A 163 -15.41 -4.37 -56.32
C LYS A 163 -15.98 -3.55 -57.47
N LYS A 164 -16.38 -2.29 -57.24
CA LYS A 164 -16.83 -1.39 -58.32
C LYS A 164 -15.70 -1.03 -59.30
N PHE A 165 -14.44 -1.02 -58.85
CA PHE A 165 -13.28 -0.83 -59.72
C PHE A 165 -12.79 -2.14 -60.36
N GLU A 166 -13.06 -3.30 -59.74
CA GLU A 166 -12.70 -4.62 -60.27
C GLU A 166 -13.73 -5.16 -61.28
N MET A 167 -14.98 -4.71 -61.24
CA MET A 167 -15.97 -4.98 -62.28
C MET A 167 -15.60 -4.15 -63.52
N PRO A 168 -15.13 -4.76 -64.62
CA PRO A 168 -14.97 -4.04 -65.87
C PRO A 168 -16.36 -3.64 -66.34
N ASP A 169 -16.55 -2.38 -66.72
CA ASP A 169 -17.73 -1.91 -67.45
C ASP A 169 -18.01 -2.87 -68.62
N ARG A 170 -18.96 -3.80 -68.44
CA ARG A 170 -19.34 -4.76 -69.47
C ARG A 170 -20.38 -4.21 -70.44
N ASP A 171 -20.98 -3.06 -70.13
CA ASP A 171 -22.07 -2.49 -70.93
C ASP A 171 -21.73 -1.18 -71.65
N ASN A 172 -20.49 -0.68 -71.55
CA ASN A 172 -20.03 0.38 -72.46
C ASN A 172 -19.37 -0.23 -73.71
N CYS A 173 -20.23 -0.75 -74.58
CA CYS A 173 -19.91 -1.15 -75.94
C CYS A 173 -19.41 0.07 -76.73
N GLY A 174 -18.10 0.13 -76.95
CA GLY A 174 -17.49 1.21 -77.73
C GLY A 174 -15.97 1.15 -77.80
N SER A 175 -15.44 0.11 -78.45
CA SER A 175 -14.05 0.00 -78.91
C SER A 175 -12.98 -0.41 -77.88
N THR A 176 -12.13 -1.36 -78.30
CA THR A 176 -10.88 -1.84 -77.67
C THR A 176 -10.98 -2.68 -76.40
N ALA A 177 -11.50 -3.90 -76.55
CA ALA A 177 -11.08 -5.01 -75.69
C ALA A 177 -9.59 -5.31 -75.97
N ILE A 178 -8.72 -4.99 -75.02
CA ILE A 178 -7.28 -5.35 -75.05
C ILE A 178 -7.15 -6.81 -74.57
N PRO A 179 -6.60 -7.73 -75.39
CA PRO A 179 -6.29 -9.09 -74.95
C PRO A 179 -5.08 -9.06 -74.02
N LEU A 180 -5.28 -9.39 -72.76
CA LEU A 180 -4.23 -9.50 -71.74
C LEU A 180 -3.47 -10.84 -71.82
N VAL A 181 -2.98 -11.25 -73.00
CA VAL A 181 -1.87 -12.22 -73.13
C VAL A 181 -1.14 -12.00 -74.46
N GLU A 182 -0.51 -10.85 -74.63
CA GLU A 182 0.67 -10.77 -75.48
C GLU A 182 1.79 -10.21 -74.61
N VAL A 183 2.79 -11.06 -74.32
CA VAL A 183 4.06 -10.60 -73.79
C VAL A 183 4.55 -9.52 -74.75
N CYS A 184 4.49 -8.27 -74.31
CA CYS A 184 4.83 -7.13 -75.13
C CYS A 184 6.18 -7.40 -75.81
N MET A 185 6.22 -7.42 -77.14
CA MET A 185 7.44 -7.70 -77.92
C MET A 185 8.58 -6.74 -77.57
N SER A 186 8.26 -5.53 -77.06
CA SER A 186 9.25 -4.60 -76.52
C SER A 186 9.79 -5.01 -75.13
N CYS A 187 9.01 -5.71 -74.30
CA CYS A 187 9.47 -6.30 -73.04
C CYS A 187 10.31 -7.57 -73.27
N SER A 188 9.92 -8.44 -74.21
CA SER A 188 10.71 -9.61 -74.60
C SER A 188 12.05 -9.18 -75.23
N SER A 189 12.04 -8.23 -76.18
CA SER A 189 13.28 -7.69 -76.77
C SER A 189 14.15 -6.95 -75.75
N ARG A 190 13.56 -6.16 -74.84
CA ARG A 190 14.32 -5.50 -73.76
C ARG A 190 14.94 -6.50 -72.79
N GLN A 191 14.26 -7.61 -72.50
CA GLN A 191 14.80 -8.69 -71.68
C GLN A 191 15.94 -9.43 -72.39
N ILE A 192 15.84 -9.65 -73.71
CA ILE A 192 16.92 -10.23 -74.53
C ILE A 192 18.14 -9.31 -74.53
N ILE A 193 17.96 -8.00 -74.74
CA ILE A 193 19.05 -7.01 -74.71
C ILE A 193 19.70 -6.96 -73.32
N LEU A 194 18.90 -7.00 -72.24
CA LEU A 194 19.41 -7.06 -70.87
C LEU A 194 20.24 -8.32 -70.61
N ASN A 195 19.78 -9.47 -71.10
CA ASN A 195 20.50 -10.73 -70.95
C ASN A 195 21.79 -10.74 -71.78
N GLN A 196 21.78 -10.22 -73.02
CA GLN A 196 22.99 -10.07 -73.84
C GLN A 196 24.00 -9.11 -73.18
N ALA A 197 23.56 -7.99 -72.61
CA ALA A 197 24.42 -7.07 -71.88
C ALA A 197 25.02 -7.72 -70.63
N ARG A 198 24.24 -8.52 -69.89
CA ARG A 198 24.74 -9.29 -68.74
C ARG A 198 25.78 -10.33 -69.16
N GLU A 199 25.56 -11.02 -70.26
CA GLU A 199 26.49 -12.03 -70.77
C GLU A 199 27.79 -11.41 -71.28
N GLN A 200 27.71 -10.28 -71.99
CA GLN A 200 28.89 -9.49 -72.39
C GLN A 200 29.68 -9.00 -71.17
N ASN A 201 29.01 -8.50 -70.14
CA ASN A 201 29.67 -8.05 -68.91
C ASN A 201 30.36 -9.22 -68.17
N SER A 202 29.74 -10.41 -68.16
CA SER A 202 30.38 -11.62 -67.62
C SER A 202 31.61 -12.05 -68.42
N ARG A 203 31.56 -11.96 -69.76
CA ARG A 203 32.73 -12.25 -70.62
C ARG A 203 33.86 -11.25 -70.36
N LEU A 204 33.56 -9.95 -70.30
CA LEU A 204 34.54 -8.91 -69.98
C LEU A 204 35.16 -9.08 -68.59
N GLN A 205 34.39 -9.54 -67.60
CA GLN A 205 34.95 -9.88 -66.29
C GLN A 205 35.94 -11.06 -66.35
N LYS A 206 35.65 -12.09 -67.16
CA LYS A 206 36.57 -13.20 -67.38
C LYS A 206 37.83 -12.75 -68.11
N ASP A 207 37.70 -11.91 -69.13
CA ASP A 207 38.84 -11.35 -69.87
C ASP A 207 39.69 -10.44 -68.97
N MET A 208 39.07 -9.62 -68.12
CA MET A 208 39.77 -8.83 -67.12
C MET A 208 40.52 -9.72 -66.12
N GLN A 209 39.94 -10.84 -65.70
CA GLN A 209 40.61 -11.79 -64.82
C GLN A 209 41.80 -12.47 -65.52
N ALA A 210 41.64 -12.87 -66.78
CA ALA A 210 42.74 -13.40 -67.58
C ALA A 210 43.87 -12.38 -67.76
N LEU A 211 43.54 -11.11 -67.99
CA LEU A 211 44.51 -10.01 -68.05
C LEU A 211 45.24 -9.82 -66.71
N LYS A 212 44.53 -9.90 -65.58
CA LYS A 212 45.16 -9.88 -64.24
C LYS A 212 46.12 -11.05 -64.05
N ASP A 213 45.75 -12.25 -64.48
CA ASP A 213 46.60 -13.44 -64.38
C ASP A 213 47.84 -13.33 -65.28
N VAL A 214 47.70 -12.81 -66.50
CA VAL A 214 48.83 -12.52 -67.39
C VAL A 214 49.75 -11.46 -66.79
N LEU A 215 49.18 -10.38 -66.23
CA LEU A 215 49.94 -9.32 -65.59
C LEU A 215 50.66 -9.83 -64.34
N TYR A 216 50.03 -10.71 -63.56
CA TYR A 216 50.67 -11.39 -62.44
C TYR A 216 51.81 -12.30 -62.90
N ARG A 217 51.61 -13.12 -63.95
CA ARG A 217 52.68 -13.96 -64.54
C ARG A 217 53.84 -13.13 -65.09
N LEU A 218 53.54 -12.04 -65.78
CA LEU A 218 54.54 -11.10 -66.27
C LEU A 218 55.28 -10.43 -65.12
N ASN A 219 54.61 -10.04 -64.04
CA ASN A 219 55.25 -9.48 -62.86
C ASN A 219 56.15 -10.51 -62.16
N VAL A 220 55.76 -11.78 -62.10
CA VAL A 220 56.62 -12.86 -61.60
C VAL A 220 57.81 -13.09 -62.52
N GLN A 221 57.62 -13.06 -63.85
CA GLN A 221 58.73 -13.14 -64.81
C GLN A 221 59.67 -11.94 -64.72
N LEU A 222 59.14 -10.72 -64.55
CA LEU A 222 59.90 -9.50 -64.32
C LEU A 222 60.67 -9.57 -63.00
N ALA A 223 60.04 -10.07 -61.93
CA ALA A 223 60.71 -10.28 -60.65
C ALA A 223 61.85 -11.30 -60.81
N ASN A 224 61.61 -12.44 -61.47
CA ASN A 224 62.64 -13.44 -61.75
C ASN A 224 63.74 -12.92 -62.69
N TYR A 225 63.41 -12.05 -63.65
CA TYR A 225 64.39 -11.42 -64.54
C TYR A 225 65.23 -10.39 -63.80
N GLN A 226 64.62 -9.60 -62.92
CA GLN A 226 65.32 -8.68 -62.02
C GLN A 226 66.19 -9.45 -61.00
N GLU A 227 65.73 -10.59 -60.50
CA GLU A 227 66.50 -11.51 -59.65
C GLU A 227 67.71 -12.03 -60.42
N ARG A 228 67.52 -12.53 -61.66
CA ARG A 228 68.63 -12.96 -62.53
C ARG A 228 69.59 -11.84 -62.89
N LEU A 229 69.11 -10.61 -63.08
CA LEU A 229 69.97 -9.43 -63.27
C LEU A 229 70.76 -9.10 -62.01
N ARG A 230 70.18 -9.26 -60.81
CA ARG A 230 70.89 -9.10 -59.54
C ARG A 230 71.92 -10.22 -59.32
N SER A 231 71.58 -11.47 -59.65
CA SER A 231 72.49 -12.62 -59.59
C SER A 231 73.59 -12.58 -60.66
N SER A 232 73.30 -12.07 -61.87
CA SER A 232 74.30 -11.87 -62.92
C SER A 232 75.25 -10.72 -62.60
N ARG A 233 74.77 -9.70 -61.87
CA ARG A 233 75.60 -8.61 -61.30
C ARG A 233 76.57 -9.08 -60.21
N THR A 234 76.32 -10.24 -59.59
CA THR A 234 77.24 -10.81 -58.58
C THR A 234 78.35 -11.66 -59.19
N ASP A 235 78.23 -12.11 -60.44
CA ASP A 235 79.24 -12.92 -61.15
C ASP A 235 80.14 -12.14 -62.12
N SER A 236 79.99 -10.81 -62.20
CA SER A 236 80.87 -9.94 -62.99
C SER A 236 81.31 -8.72 -62.19
N LYS A 237 82.20 -8.98 -61.21
CA LYS A 237 83.03 -7.94 -60.59
C LYS A 237 84.27 -7.68 -61.44
N THR A 238 84.21 -6.67 -62.31
CA THR A 238 85.37 -5.80 -62.57
C THR A 238 84.90 -4.44 -63.09
N GLU A 239 85.32 -3.40 -62.37
CA GLU A 239 85.45 -1.98 -62.78
C GLU A 239 84.30 -1.31 -63.57
N CYS A 240 83.63 -0.35 -62.91
CA CYS A 240 83.74 1.08 -63.20
C CYS A 240 82.54 1.80 -62.56
N ALA A 241 82.80 2.97 -61.98
CA ALA A 241 81.84 3.79 -61.27
C ALA A 241 80.66 4.22 -62.17
N TYR A 242 79.43 3.96 -61.73
CA TYR A 242 78.27 4.75 -62.14
C TYR A 242 77.12 4.64 -61.14
N LYS A 243 76.79 5.77 -60.48
CA LYS A 243 75.53 5.98 -59.78
C LYS A 243 74.53 6.63 -60.76
N PRO A 244 73.39 6.01 -61.12
CA PRO A 244 72.26 6.70 -61.75
C PRO A 244 71.36 7.27 -60.65
N SER A 245 71.41 8.58 -60.40
CA SER A 245 70.63 9.63 -61.06
C SER A 245 69.19 9.69 -60.55
N GLU A 246 69.06 10.53 -59.52
CA GLU A 246 67.84 11.16 -59.05
C GLU A 246 67.15 11.88 -60.21
N LYS A 247 66.08 11.29 -60.74
CA LYS A 247 65.17 11.97 -61.68
C LYS A 247 63.73 11.62 -61.35
N TYR A 248 63.28 11.89 -60.13
CA TYR A 248 61.83 11.96 -59.83
C TYR A 248 61.49 12.88 -58.65
N ASN A 249 62.31 13.90 -58.35
CA ASN A 249 62.02 14.92 -57.32
C ASN A 249 61.93 16.35 -57.89
N ALA A 250 61.77 16.52 -59.22
CA ALA A 250 61.80 17.83 -59.87
C ALA A 250 60.42 18.49 -60.07
N PHE A 251 59.31 17.87 -59.66
CA PHE A 251 57.97 18.45 -59.82
C PHE A 251 57.37 19.04 -58.53
N ASP A 252 57.81 18.61 -57.34
CA ASP A 252 57.31 19.15 -56.06
C ASP A 252 58.03 20.42 -55.56
N SER A 253 59.14 20.83 -56.21
CA SER A 253 59.84 22.09 -55.92
C SER A 253 59.45 23.27 -56.83
N LEU A 254 58.47 23.09 -57.73
CA LEU A 254 58.01 24.15 -58.64
C LEU A 254 56.64 24.73 -58.29
N ILE A 255 55.88 24.10 -57.39
CA ILE A 255 54.57 24.61 -56.93
C ILE A 255 54.71 25.46 -55.65
N THR A 256 55.80 25.31 -54.89
CA THR A 256 56.01 26.03 -53.62
C THR A 256 56.63 27.42 -53.78
N THR A 257 57.07 27.80 -54.99
CA THR A 257 57.83 29.05 -55.23
C THR A 257 57.05 30.12 -56.00
N SER A 258 55.78 29.87 -56.36
CA SER A 258 54.97 30.79 -57.19
C SER A 258 53.60 31.16 -56.61
N LEU A 259 53.29 30.76 -55.37
CA LEU A 259 52.00 31.04 -54.70
C LEU A 259 52.12 31.79 -53.36
N VAL A 260 53.20 32.56 -53.18
CA VAL A 260 53.33 33.53 -52.09
C VAL A 260 53.37 34.94 -52.67
N TYR A 261 52.25 35.45 -53.17
CA TYR A 261 51.97 36.88 -53.18
C TYR A 261 50.45 37.12 -53.37
N LYS A 262 49.90 37.98 -52.51
CA LYS A 262 48.50 38.44 -52.35
C LYS A 262 47.49 37.50 -51.68
N GLY A 263 47.05 37.93 -50.49
CA GLY A 263 45.68 37.66 -50.05
C GLY A 263 45.35 37.74 -48.56
N THR A 264 46.07 38.47 -47.69
CA THR A 264 45.58 38.78 -46.33
C THR A 264 45.09 40.22 -46.24
N GLY A 265 43.78 40.40 -46.32
CA GLY A 265 43.09 41.62 -45.93
C GLY A 265 42.31 41.38 -44.65
N ALA A 266 42.80 41.90 -43.52
CA ALA A 266 41.98 42.43 -42.43
C ALA A 266 42.85 43.11 -41.35
N ALA A 267 42.52 44.39 -41.10
CA ALA A 267 42.75 45.20 -39.91
C ALA A 267 44.08 45.97 -39.75
N ASN A 268 43.90 47.29 -39.59
CA ASN A 268 44.78 48.32 -39.01
C ASN A 268 45.98 48.71 -39.88
N ASP A 269 46.46 49.95 -39.97
CA ASP A 269 46.14 51.28 -39.45
C ASP A 269 47.08 52.23 -40.23
N ASP A 270 46.74 53.52 -40.24
CA ASP A 270 47.59 54.66 -40.60
C ASP A 270 48.10 54.86 -42.04
N GLY A 271 47.85 56.07 -42.52
CA GLY A 271 48.26 56.54 -43.85
C GLY A 271 49.69 57.06 -43.93
N HIS A 272 50.21 57.13 -45.15
CA HIS A 272 50.87 58.32 -45.72
C HIS A 272 51.12 58.09 -47.21
N SER A 273 51.03 59.18 -47.97
CA SER A 273 51.33 59.25 -49.40
C SER A 273 52.79 58.89 -49.69
N GLN A 274 53.05 58.15 -50.77
CA GLN A 274 54.18 58.46 -51.64
C GLN A 274 54.07 57.85 -53.04
N LYS A 275 54.68 58.58 -53.96
CA LYS A 275 54.56 58.61 -55.41
C LYS A 275 55.90 58.13 -55.98
N THR A 276 55.92 57.08 -56.79
CA THR A 276 57.04 56.64 -57.65
C THR A 276 56.42 55.76 -58.75
N VAL A 277 56.16 56.23 -59.97
CA VAL A 277 57.10 56.47 -61.09
C VAL A 277 58.05 55.28 -61.32
N PHE A 278 57.77 54.49 -62.35
CA PHE A 278 58.72 53.71 -63.17
C PHE A 278 57.97 53.38 -64.48
N GLU A 279 58.07 54.25 -65.49
CA GLU A 279 59.02 54.21 -66.62
C GLU A 279 58.70 53.13 -67.68
N GLU A 280 58.01 53.59 -68.73
CA GLU A 280 57.90 52.96 -70.05
C GLU A 280 59.30 52.78 -70.66
N GLN A 281 59.72 51.53 -70.82
CA GLN A 281 60.82 51.21 -71.73
C GLN A 281 60.28 51.08 -73.15
N HIS A 282 60.41 52.18 -73.89
CA HIS A 282 60.40 52.20 -75.34
C HIS A 282 61.51 51.28 -75.89
N SER A 283 61.15 50.14 -76.46
CA SER A 283 61.98 49.46 -77.44
C SER A 283 61.69 50.05 -78.82
N ALA A 284 62.45 51.09 -79.18
CA ALA A 284 62.53 51.61 -80.54
C ALA A 284 63.25 50.57 -81.43
N GLY A 285 62.53 49.53 -81.85
CA GLY A 285 62.88 48.70 -82.98
C GLY A 285 62.33 49.34 -84.25
N ARG A 286 63.20 49.62 -85.24
CA ARG A 286 62.83 50.13 -86.56
C ARG A 286 61.58 49.44 -87.10
N VAL A 287 60.47 50.17 -87.20
CA VAL A 287 59.41 49.84 -88.16
C VAL A 287 59.98 50.17 -89.53
N THR A 288 60.65 49.19 -90.13
CA THR A 288 60.87 49.19 -91.57
C THR A 288 59.50 48.99 -92.18
N ASP A 289 58.99 50.01 -92.86
CA ASP A 289 57.68 49.95 -93.51
C ASP A 289 57.77 48.99 -94.71
N LEU A 290 57.58 47.70 -94.43
CA LEU A 290 57.55 46.61 -95.40
C LEU A 290 56.20 46.52 -96.13
N SER A 291 55.26 47.45 -95.88
CA SER A 291 53.93 47.49 -96.49
C SER A 291 53.96 47.58 -98.01
N GLY A 292 55.08 48.00 -98.61
CA GLY A 292 55.25 48.13 -100.06
C GLY A 292 56.10 47.04 -100.75
N LEU A 293 56.74 46.14 -100.01
CA LEU A 293 57.70 45.14 -100.56
C LEU A 293 57.30 43.68 -100.31
N LEU A 294 56.24 43.44 -99.54
CA LEU A 294 55.65 42.12 -99.37
C LEU A 294 54.50 41.97 -100.38
N SER A 295 54.71 41.16 -101.41
CA SER A 295 53.64 40.77 -102.33
C SER A 295 52.45 40.25 -101.52
N ALA A 296 51.23 40.71 -101.83
CA ALA A 296 49.99 40.20 -101.23
C ALA A 296 49.90 38.66 -101.29
N GLN A 297 50.58 38.05 -102.27
CA GLN A 297 50.71 36.60 -102.43
C GLN A 297 51.50 35.90 -101.30
N ALA A 298 52.42 36.59 -100.63
CA ALA A 298 53.27 36.03 -99.56
C ALA A 298 52.69 36.23 -98.15
N LEU A 299 51.85 37.28 -97.96
CA LEU A 299 51.20 37.58 -96.68
C LEU A 299 49.83 36.91 -96.52
N ALA A 300 49.11 36.64 -97.63
CA ALA A 300 47.80 36.00 -97.59
C ALA A 300 47.80 34.65 -96.82
N PRO A 301 48.75 33.71 -97.05
CA PRO A 301 48.77 32.45 -96.31
C PRO A 301 49.03 32.62 -94.81
N LEU A 302 49.76 33.67 -94.41
CA LEU A 302 50.00 33.98 -93.00
C LEU A 302 48.75 34.56 -92.35
N PHE A 303 48.03 35.45 -93.04
CA PHE A 303 46.74 35.95 -92.58
C PHE A 303 45.69 34.83 -92.50
N ASP A 304 45.64 33.93 -93.47
CA ASP A 304 44.78 32.73 -93.44
C ASP A 304 45.15 31.85 -92.23
N ALA A 305 46.44 31.56 -92.00
CA ALA A 305 46.88 30.79 -90.84
C ALA A 305 46.59 31.48 -89.49
N TYR A 306 46.68 32.81 -89.41
CA TYR A 306 46.28 33.56 -88.21
C TYR A 306 44.76 33.54 -88.02
N GLN A 307 44.00 33.65 -89.09
CA GLN A 307 42.54 33.58 -89.06
C GLN A 307 42.08 32.18 -88.64
N ASP A 308 42.71 31.13 -89.15
CA ASP A 308 42.50 29.75 -88.71
C ASP A 308 42.86 29.56 -87.24
N ASN A 309 44.00 30.11 -86.77
CA ASN A 309 44.39 30.04 -85.36
C ASN A 309 43.43 30.79 -84.42
N LEU A 310 42.91 31.93 -84.87
CA LEU A 310 41.88 32.67 -84.14
C LEU A 310 40.58 31.86 -84.07
N GLN A 311 40.17 31.27 -85.20
CA GLN A 311 38.98 30.43 -85.25
C GLN A 311 39.11 29.15 -84.40
N GLU A 312 40.29 28.52 -84.36
CA GLU A 312 40.60 27.40 -83.46
C GLU A 312 40.53 27.81 -81.99
N LYS A 313 41.07 28.98 -81.63
CA LYS A 313 40.98 29.52 -80.26
C LYS A 313 39.55 29.86 -79.88
N ASP A 314 38.76 30.43 -80.79
CA ASP A 314 37.34 30.70 -80.57
C ASP A 314 36.55 29.39 -80.37
N ASN A 315 36.82 28.37 -81.17
CA ASN A 315 36.23 27.04 -81.00
C ASN A 315 36.61 26.41 -79.64
N LEU A 316 37.88 26.53 -79.22
CA LEU A 316 38.33 26.07 -77.91
C LEU A 316 37.64 26.83 -76.77
N ILE A 317 37.45 28.15 -76.90
CA ILE A 317 36.72 28.94 -75.91
C ILE A 317 35.29 28.42 -75.78
N VAL A 318 34.58 28.21 -76.89
CA VAL A 318 33.20 27.67 -76.88
C VAL A 318 33.16 26.27 -76.25
N ASP A 319 34.12 25.40 -76.56
CA ASP A 319 34.19 24.07 -75.96
C ASP A 319 34.46 24.13 -74.44
N TYR A 320 35.33 25.04 -73.98
CA TYR A 320 35.58 25.27 -72.56
C TYR A 320 34.37 25.88 -71.85
N GLU A 321 33.66 26.81 -72.47
CA GLU A 321 32.41 27.37 -71.94
C GLU A 321 31.35 26.28 -71.77
N LYS A 322 31.18 25.42 -72.77
CA LYS A 322 30.25 24.28 -72.71
C LYS A 322 30.64 23.27 -71.62
N GLN A 323 31.94 22.98 -71.47
CA GLN A 323 32.44 22.13 -70.38
C GLN A 323 32.19 22.79 -69.01
N PHE A 324 32.42 24.09 -68.89
CA PHE A 324 32.17 24.85 -67.67
C PHE A 324 30.69 24.87 -67.31
N GLU A 325 29.79 25.09 -68.27
CA GLU A 325 28.34 24.99 -68.05
C GLU A 325 27.91 23.60 -67.58
N ASN A 326 28.45 22.54 -68.19
CA ASN A 326 28.15 21.17 -67.80
C ASN A 326 28.66 20.87 -66.38
N MET A 327 29.89 21.29 -66.05
CA MET A 327 30.42 21.19 -64.69
C MET A 327 29.57 21.97 -63.69
N ASN A 328 29.12 23.17 -64.05
CA ASN A 328 28.28 24.00 -63.20
C ASN A 328 26.91 23.36 -62.94
N LYS A 329 26.29 22.74 -63.97
CA LYS A 329 25.05 21.94 -63.81
C LYS A 329 25.26 20.76 -62.86
N LYS A 330 26.35 20.00 -63.03
CA LYS A 330 26.70 18.89 -62.13
C LYS A 330 26.98 19.37 -60.70
N SER A 331 27.69 20.48 -60.55
CA SER A 331 27.96 21.09 -59.24
C SER A 331 26.67 21.48 -58.53
N LYS A 332 25.72 22.11 -59.23
CA LYS A 332 24.39 22.43 -58.67
C LYS A 332 23.64 21.18 -58.22
N LEU A 333 23.60 20.12 -59.04
CA LEU A 333 22.97 18.86 -58.65
C LEU A 333 23.61 18.26 -57.38
N ILE A 334 24.95 18.24 -57.29
CA ILE A 334 25.65 17.77 -56.08
C ILE A 334 25.29 18.61 -54.86
N VAL A 335 25.21 19.94 -55.01
CA VAL A 335 24.83 20.84 -53.91
C VAL A 335 23.40 20.58 -53.44
N ASP A 336 22.47 20.37 -54.36
CA ASP A 336 21.06 20.08 -54.03
C ASP A 336 20.91 18.69 -53.40
N GLU A 337 21.61 17.67 -53.90
CA GLU A 337 21.68 16.34 -53.29
C GLU A 337 22.27 16.41 -51.87
N LYS A 338 23.34 17.19 -51.67
CA LYS A 338 23.95 17.38 -50.34
C LYS A 338 23.00 18.07 -49.36
N LYS A 339 22.22 19.06 -49.82
CA LYS A 339 21.18 19.69 -49.01
C LYS A 339 20.10 18.67 -48.62
N GLY A 340 19.58 17.92 -49.59
CA GLY A 340 18.57 16.89 -49.33
C GLY A 340 19.07 15.75 -48.44
N LEU A 341 20.35 15.37 -48.53
CA LEU A 341 20.99 14.45 -47.60
C LEU A 341 21.11 15.05 -46.19
N SER A 342 21.51 16.32 -46.08
CA SER A 342 21.62 17.00 -44.78
C SER A 342 20.28 17.11 -44.07
N GLU A 343 19.20 17.41 -44.79
CA GLU A 343 17.85 17.45 -44.25
C GLU A 343 17.38 16.06 -43.78
N ARG A 344 17.66 15.01 -44.56
CA ARG A 344 17.38 13.62 -44.15
C ARG A 344 18.15 13.20 -42.90
N VAL A 345 19.42 13.55 -42.80
CA VAL A 345 20.23 13.26 -41.60
C VAL A 345 19.62 13.95 -40.38
N LYS A 346 19.23 15.22 -40.49
CA LYS A 346 18.58 15.95 -39.38
C LYS A 346 17.25 15.32 -38.97
N ALA A 347 16.44 14.88 -39.94
CA ALA A 347 15.17 14.20 -39.66
C ALA A 347 15.41 12.89 -38.89
N LEU A 348 16.37 12.06 -39.34
CA LEU A 348 16.73 10.81 -38.66
C LEU A 348 17.30 11.06 -37.26
N GLU A 349 18.10 12.12 -37.06
CA GLU A 349 18.59 12.50 -35.74
C GLU A 349 17.45 12.87 -34.77
N MET A 350 16.43 13.57 -35.26
CA MET A 350 15.23 13.90 -34.48
C MET A 350 14.42 12.66 -34.11
N GLU A 351 14.14 11.78 -35.07
CA GLU A 351 13.42 10.52 -34.84
C GLU A 351 14.16 9.62 -33.84
N LEU A 352 15.50 9.57 -33.95
CA LEU A 352 16.34 8.80 -33.04
C LEU A 352 16.30 9.39 -31.62
N ALA A 353 16.33 10.72 -31.49
CA ALA A 353 16.17 11.38 -30.19
C ALA A 353 14.80 11.09 -29.56
N GLU A 354 13.72 11.17 -30.35
CA GLU A 354 12.37 10.85 -29.90
C GLU A 354 12.25 9.37 -29.46
N THR A 355 12.82 8.46 -30.25
CA THR A 355 12.83 7.02 -29.94
C THR A 355 13.61 6.73 -28.66
N ARG A 356 14.76 7.38 -28.44
CA ARG A 356 15.51 7.29 -27.19
C ARG A 356 14.70 7.79 -26.00
N GLN A 357 13.92 8.86 -26.16
CA GLN A 357 13.05 9.37 -25.11
C GLN A 357 11.90 8.40 -24.81
N LYS A 358 11.25 7.85 -25.84
CA LYS A 358 10.22 6.82 -25.69
C LYS A 358 10.76 5.58 -24.97
N TYR A 359 11.96 5.13 -25.34
CA TYR A 359 12.62 4.01 -24.68
C TYR A 359 12.88 4.28 -23.19
N LYS A 360 13.41 5.46 -22.83
CA LYS A 360 13.59 5.86 -21.42
C LYS A 360 12.27 5.86 -20.65
N LYS A 361 11.20 6.37 -21.27
CA LYS A 361 9.86 6.39 -20.66
C LYS A 361 9.37 4.98 -20.37
N VAL A 362 9.41 4.10 -21.37
CA VAL A 362 9.00 2.68 -21.24
C VAL A 362 9.85 1.94 -20.21
N HIS A 363 11.15 2.25 -20.14
CA HIS A 363 12.05 1.66 -19.16
C HIS A 363 11.65 2.03 -17.72
N VAL A 364 11.37 3.31 -17.46
CA VAL A 364 10.89 3.76 -16.14
C VAL A 364 9.52 3.16 -15.83
N GLU A 365 8.60 3.12 -16.80
CA GLU A 365 7.27 2.50 -16.63
C GLU A 365 7.41 1.01 -16.24
N LYS A 366 8.34 0.28 -16.87
CA LYS A 366 8.65 -1.11 -16.52
C LYS A 366 9.19 -1.24 -15.10
N GLU A 367 10.17 -0.43 -14.71
CA GLU A 367 10.73 -0.48 -13.35
C GLU A 367 9.67 -0.18 -12.29
N THR A 368 8.79 0.80 -12.54
CA THR A 368 7.68 1.10 -11.64
C THR A 368 6.69 -0.05 -11.54
N ALA A 369 6.36 -0.71 -12.66
CA ALA A 369 5.47 -1.87 -12.67
C ALA A 369 6.07 -3.08 -11.95
N ASP A 370 7.38 -3.30 -12.08
CA ASP A 370 8.10 -4.37 -11.39
C ASP A 370 8.11 -4.14 -9.86
N ILE A 371 8.29 -2.89 -9.41
CA ILE A 371 8.18 -2.51 -7.99
C ILE A 371 6.75 -2.72 -7.48
N GLU A 372 5.73 -2.25 -8.22
CA GLU A 372 4.33 -2.43 -7.85
C GLU A 372 3.99 -3.93 -7.71
N LYS A 373 4.39 -4.74 -8.70
CA LYS A 373 4.22 -6.20 -8.66
C LYS A 373 4.87 -6.82 -7.44
N ALA A 374 6.11 -6.45 -7.10
CA ALA A 374 6.81 -6.96 -5.93
C ALA A 374 6.06 -6.60 -4.62
N THR A 375 5.56 -5.37 -4.50
CA THR A 375 4.80 -4.96 -3.30
C THR A 375 3.45 -5.67 -3.18
N LEU A 376 2.80 -6.00 -4.30
CA LEU A 376 1.56 -6.76 -4.31
C LEU A 376 1.79 -8.22 -3.90
N LEU A 377 2.86 -8.85 -4.41
CA LEU A 377 3.26 -10.20 -4.00
C LEU A 377 3.57 -10.27 -2.51
N GLU A 378 4.36 -9.33 -1.98
CA GLU A 378 4.69 -9.30 -0.56
C GLU A 378 3.44 -9.08 0.33
N ARG A 379 2.45 -8.32 -0.13
CA ARG A 379 1.15 -8.20 0.55
C ARG A 379 0.35 -9.50 0.50
N ALA A 380 0.35 -10.19 -0.64
CA ALA A 380 -0.35 -11.47 -0.81
C ALA A 380 0.26 -12.56 0.09
N GLU A 381 1.59 -12.67 0.16
CA GLU A 381 2.29 -13.61 1.03
C GLU A 381 2.00 -13.34 2.52
N ARG A 382 2.00 -12.07 2.94
CA ARG A 382 1.59 -11.69 4.31
C ARG A 382 0.13 -12.03 4.62
N ALA A 383 -0.76 -11.95 3.63
CA ALA A 383 -2.16 -12.32 3.81
C ALA A 383 -2.31 -13.85 3.89
N GLU A 384 -1.58 -14.60 3.05
CA GLU A 384 -1.57 -16.05 3.04
C GLU A 384 -1.04 -16.63 4.36
N THR A 385 0.06 -16.08 4.88
CA THR A 385 0.63 -16.50 6.18
C THR A 385 -0.35 -16.29 7.33
N LYS A 386 -1.00 -15.12 7.42
CA LYS A 386 -2.06 -14.87 8.40
C LYS A 386 -3.24 -15.82 8.27
N LEU A 387 -3.63 -16.13 7.02
CA LEU A 387 -4.72 -17.07 6.77
C LEU A 387 -4.36 -18.48 7.25
N LYS A 388 -3.12 -18.93 7.01
CA LYS A 388 -2.59 -20.21 7.52
C LYS A 388 -2.59 -20.25 9.05
N GLU A 389 -2.11 -19.20 9.71
CA GLU A 389 -2.15 -19.10 11.18
C GLU A 389 -3.59 -19.20 11.72
N VAL A 390 -4.55 -18.51 11.08
CA VAL A 390 -5.97 -18.59 11.45
C VAL A 390 -6.53 -20.00 11.24
N PHE A 391 -6.18 -20.66 10.13
CA PHE A 391 -6.58 -22.05 9.88
C PHE A 391 -6.03 -23.01 10.94
N GLU A 392 -4.75 -22.90 11.28
CA GLU A 392 -4.12 -23.70 12.34
C GLU A 392 -4.81 -23.47 13.69
N LEU A 393 -5.19 -22.22 14.02
CA LEU A 393 -5.96 -21.92 15.23
C LEU A 393 -7.34 -22.58 15.22
N TYR A 394 -8.05 -22.58 14.08
CA TYR A 394 -9.33 -23.26 13.95
C TYR A 394 -9.20 -24.78 14.06
N GLU A 395 -8.19 -25.38 13.42
CA GLU A 395 -7.90 -26.81 13.53
C GLU A 395 -7.59 -27.21 14.98
N ASN A 396 -6.76 -26.43 15.67
CA ASN A 396 -6.46 -26.63 17.08
C ASN A 396 -7.73 -26.54 17.95
N LYS A 397 -8.60 -25.56 17.68
CA LYS A 397 -9.88 -25.39 18.39
C LYS A 397 -10.83 -26.57 18.15
N ILE A 398 -10.96 -27.04 16.91
CA ILE A 398 -11.76 -28.22 16.58
C ILE A 398 -11.22 -29.44 17.32
N THR A 399 -9.90 -29.64 17.29
CA THR A 399 -9.25 -30.75 17.99
C THR A 399 -9.47 -30.67 19.50
N ALA A 400 -9.44 -29.48 20.11
CA ALA A 400 -9.78 -29.30 21.53
C ALA A 400 -11.25 -29.64 21.81
N MET A 401 -12.19 -29.11 21.01
CA MET A 401 -13.62 -29.42 21.15
C MET A 401 -13.92 -30.91 21.00
N MET A 402 -13.20 -31.63 20.13
CA MET A 402 -13.32 -33.08 19.99
C MET A 402 -12.90 -33.80 21.27
N ARG A 403 -11.78 -33.41 21.90
CA ARG A 403 -11.34 -33.98 23.19
C ARG A 403 -12.33 -33.71 24.32
N ASP A 404 -12.88 -32.50 24.36
CA ASP A 404 -13.91 -32.12 25.34
C ASP A 404 -15.18 -32.96 25.12
N TYR A 405 -15.63 -33.09 23.86
CA TYR A 405 -16.77 -33.92 23.50
C TYR A 405 -16.57 -35.37 23.90
N GLU A 406 -15.40 -35.96 23.61
CA GLU A 406 -15.07 -37.32 24.02
C GLU A 406 -15.07 -37.50 25.54
N THR A 407 -14.60 -36.50 26.28
CA THR A 407 -14.58 -36.52 27.76
C THR A 407 -15.99 -36.45 28.33
N VAL A 408 -16.80 -35.50 27.88
CA VAL A 408 -18.21 -35.37 28.28
C VAL A 408 -19.00 -36.62 27.90
N HIS A 409 -18.73 -37.18 26.72
CA HIS A 409 -19.35 -38.43 26.29
C HIS A 409 -18.97 -39.58 27.21
N ARG A 410 -17.68 -39.75 27.56
CA ARG A 410 -17.22 -40.74 28.54
C ARG A 410 -17.90 -40.58 29.91
N GLU A 411 -17.96 -39.35 30.42
CA GLU A 411 -18.62 -39.04 31.70
C GLU A 411 -20.13 -39.31 31.67
N TYR A 412 -20.81 -38.95 30.59
CA TYR A 412 -22.23 -39.22 30.39
C TYR A 412 -22.51 -40.72 30.48
N PHE A 413 -21.73 -41.55 29.78
CA PHE A 413 -21.89 -43.00 29.85
C PHE A 413 -21.56 -43.56 31.25
N ALA A 414 -20.55 -43.02 31.94
CA ALA A 414 -20.24 -43.41 33.30
C ALA A 414 -21.41 -43.11 34.27
N VAL A 415 -21.98 -41.90 34.19
CA VAL A 415 -23.13 -41.50 35.02
C VAL A 415 -24.38 -42.29 34.67
N LYS A 416 -24.66 -42.50 33.37
CA LYS A 416 -25.79 -43.31 32.92
C LYS A 416 -25.70 -44.73 33.48
N ASN A 417 -24.54 -45.37 33.37
CA ASN A 417 -24.33 -46.71 33.92
C ASN A 417 -24.46 -46.74 35.45
N ALA A 418 -23.95 -45.71 36.15
CA ALA A 418 -24.11 -45.59 37.60
C ALA A 418 -25.57 -45.38 38.02
N LEU A 419 -26.34 -44.61 37.23
CA LEU A 419 -27.77 -44.40 37.44
C LEU A 419 -28.53 -45.72 37.27
N GLU A 420 -28.34 -46.44 36.16
CA GLU A 420 -28.95 -47.75 35.90
C GLU A 420 -28.61 -48.74 37.04
N ALA A 421 -27.37 -48.74 37.53
CA ALA A 421 -26.96 -49.56 38.68
C ALA A 421 -27.65 -49.14 39.99
N SER A 422 -27.87 -47.84 40.21
CA SER A 422 -28.58 -47.32 41.39
C SER A 422 -30.08 -47.62 41.35
N GLU A 423 -30.70 -47.54 40.17
CA GLU A 423 -32.10 -47.92 39.94
C GLU A 423 -32.29 -49.41 40.21
N GLY A 424 -31.36 -50.27 39.79
CA GLY A 424 -31.36 -51.69 40.13
C GLY A 424 -31.29 -51.96 41.64
N LYS A 425 -30.45 -51.21 42.37
CA LYS A 425 -30.36 -51.28 43.85
C LYS A 425 -31.62 -50.76 44.54
N MET A 426 -32.20 -49.67 44.04
CA MET A 426 -33.47 -49.12 44.53
C MET A 426 -34.61 -50.13 44.34
N ALA A 427 -34.72 -50.77 43.18
CA ALA A 427 -35.71 -51.81 42.94
C ALA A 427 -35.55 -53.00 43.91
N GLN A 428 -34.31 -53.40 44.23
CA GLN A 428 -34.04 -54.42 45.25
C GLN A 428 -34.45 -53.97 46.67
N LEU A 429 -34.17 -52.71 47.03
CA LEU A 429 -34.58 -52.15 48.32
C LEU A 429 -36.10 -51.99 48.42
N ASP A 430 -36.78 -51.62 47.34
CA ASP A 430 -38.24 -51.53 47.30
C ASP A 430 -38.88 -52.93 47.45
N ALA A 431 -38.30 -53.95 46.83
CA ALA A 431 -38.73 -55.34 47.03
C ALA A 431 -38.54 -55.83 48.48
N LEU A 432 -37.45 -55.44 49.14
CA LEU A 432 -37.21 -55.72 50.56
C LEU A 432 -38.14 -54.89 51.48
N ARG A 433 -38.43 -53.64 51.10
CA ARG A 433 -39.32 -52.72 51.83
C ARG A 433 -40.76 -53.21 51.85
N ALA A 434 -41.26 -53.76 50.73
CA ALA A 434 -42.56 -54.42 50.64
C ALA A 434 -42.70 -55.61 51.61
N ARG A 435 -41.59 -56.14 52.11
CA ARG A 435 -41.53 -57.34 52.96
C ARG A 435 -41.34 -57.06 54.46
N THR A 436 -40.95 -55.85 54.86
CA THR A 436 -40.39 -55.60 56.21
C THR A 436 -40.97 -54.42 56.98
N VAL A 437 -41.70 -53.49 56.34
CA VAL A 437 -42.21 -52.27 57.02
C VAL A 437 -43.73 -52.15 56.82
N PRO A 438 -44.54 -52.04 57.90
CA PRO A 438 -45.97 -51.79 57.80
C PRO A 438 -46.26 -50.46 57.06
N ALA A 439 -47.15 -50.51 56.07
CA ALA A 439 -47.45 -49.41 55.15
C ALA A 439 -47.78 -48.09 55.87
N ASP A 440 -48.58 -48.14 56.93
CA ASP A 440 -49.07 -46.97 57.67
C ASP A 440 -47.96 -46.15 58.36
N LEU A 441 -46.90 -46.82 58.83
CA LEU A 441 -45.79 -46.17 59.53
C LEU A 441 -44.82 -45.51 58.53
N HIS A 442 -44.75 -46.07 57.32
CA HIS A 442 -44.03 -45.49 56.20
C HIS A 442 -44.78 -44.30 55.61
N GLU A 443 -46.09 -44.41 55.43
CA GLU A 443 -46.94 -43.37 54.85
C GLU A 443 -46.93 -42.09 55.69
N ARG A 444 -47.05 -42.20 57.03
CA ARG A 444 -46.92 -41.03 57.93
C ARG A 444 -45.54 -40.36 57.89
N ARG A 445 -44.46 -41.14 57.75
CA ARG A 445 -43.10 -40.59 57.62
C ARG A 445 -42.91 -39.95 56.25
N LEU A 446 -43.47 -40.53 55.19
CA LEU A 446 -43.48 -39.93 53.86
C LEU A 446 -44.29 -38.64 53.83
N GLU A 447 -45.45 -38.57 54.48
CA GLU A 447 -46.24 -37.34 54.62
C GLU A 447 -45.52 -36.25 55.40
N HIS A 448 -44.77 -36.63 56.44
CA HIS A 448 -43.90 -35.70 57.15
C HIS A 448 -42.76 -35.18 56.25
N CYS A 449 -42.10 -36.06 55.49
CA CYS A 449 -41.06 -35.66 54.54
C CYS A 449 -41.61 -34.81 53.38
N LYS A 450 -42.82 -35.11 52.88
CA LYS A 450 -43.52 -34.32 51.86
C LYS A 450 -43.81 -32.91 52.35
N ARG A 451 -44.35 -32.77 53.58
CA ARG A 451 -44.57 -31.46 54.21
C ARG A 451 -43.27 -30.68 54.38
N LEU A 452 -42.20 -31.33 54.86
CA LEU A 452 -40.89 -30.69 54.99
C LEU A 452 -40.34 -30.21 53.63
N LEU A 453 -40.56 -30.98 52.58
CA LEU A 453 -40.14 -30.66 51.22
C LEU A 453 -40.96 -29.52 50.61
N GLU A 454 -42.26 -29.45 50.89
CA GLU A 454 -43.12 -28.31 50.53
C GLU A 454 -42.72 -27.03 51.26
N GLU A 455 -42.41 -27.12 52.55
CA GLU A 455 -41.87 -26.01 53.36
C GLU A 455 -40.54 -25.49 52.80
N LEU A 456 -39.61 -26.40 52.47
CA LEU A 456 -38.32 -26.05 51.86
C LEU A 456 -38.50 -25.44 50.47
N LYS A 457 -39.41 -25.96 49.64
CA LYS A 457 -39.75 -25.37 48.34
C LYS A 457 -40.32 -23.96 48.51
N HIS A 458 -41.21 -23.75 49.47
CA HIS A 458 -41.76 -22.43 49.75
C HIS A 458 -40.67 -21.46 50.21
N GLN A 459 -39.77 -21.88 51.11
CA GLN A 459 -38.62 -21.08 51.54
C GLN A 459 -37.68 -20.73 50.38
N TYR A 460 -37.37 -21.70 49.52
CA TYR A 460 -36.55 -21.48 48.33
C TYR A 460 -37.21 -20.50 47.36
N ASN A 461 -38.52 -20.62 47.13
CA ASN A 461 -39.26 -19.69 46.28
C ASN A 461 -39.22 -18.27 46.84
N MET A 462 -39.46 -18.10 48.14
CA MET A 462 -39.37 -16.80 48.82
C MET A 462 -37.96 -16.21 48.75
N GLU A 463 -36.90 -17.02 48.89
CA GLU A 463 -35.52 -16.56 48.69
C GLU A 463 -35.24 -16.19 47.24
N THR A 464 -35.76 -16.94 46.28
CA THR A 464 -35.63 -16.66 44.85
C THR A 464 -36.31 -15.34 44.49
N GLU A 465 -37.53 -15.09 44.98
CA GLU A 465 -38.22 -13.81 44.82
C GLU A 465 -37.42 -12.66 45.42
N ARG A 466 -36.91 -12.80 46.66
CA ARG A 466 -36.05 -11.79 47.28
C ARG A 466 -34.78 -11.51 46.48
N LYS A 467 -34.14 -12.55 45.93
CA LYS A 467 -32.95 -12.42 45.09
C LYS A 467 -33.29 -11.73 43.77
N ASN A 468 -34.43 -12.05 43.17
CA ASN A 468 -34.93 -11.39 41.96
C ASN A 468 -35.23 -9.90 42.22
N ASP A 469 -35.85 -9.56 43.35
CA ASP A 469 -36.07 -8.17 43.75
C ASP A 469 -34.75 -7.40 43.96
N GLN A 470 -33.74 -8.06 44.54
CA GLN A 470 -32.40 -7.48 44.67
C GLN A 470 -31.72 -7.28 43.31
N LEU A 471 -31.86 -8.25 42.39
CA LEU A 471 -31.36 -8.14 41.02
C LEU A 471 -32.05 -6.99 40.28
N ALA A 472 -33.37 -6.87 40.38
CA ALA A 472 -34.14 -5.79 39.75
C ALA A 472 -33.67 -4.40 40.25
N LYS A 473 -33.48 -4.23 41.57
CA LYS A 473 -32.94 -2.99 42.15
C LYS A 473 -31.51 -2.68 41.69
N MET A 474 -30.66 -3.71 41.52
CA MET A 474 -29.30 -3.51 41.01
C MET A 474 -29.30 -3.17 39.52
N GLN A 475 -30.20 -3.79 38.73
CA GLN A 475 -30.39 -3.46 37.31
C GLN A 475 -30.87 -2.01 37.14
N GLU A 476 -31.81 -1.55 37.96
CA GLU A 476 -32.27 -0.15 37.95
C GLU A 476 -31.13 0.83 38.27
N ARG A 477 -30.26 0.49 39.23
CA ARG A 477 -29.05 1.29 39.54
C ARG A 477 -28.07 1.33 38.38
N VAL A 478 -27.87 0.21 37.67
CA VAL A 478 -27.01 0.16 36.48
C VAL A 478 -27.59 1.06 35.38
N ALA A 479 -28.88 0.93 35.08
CA ALA A 479 -29.55 1.78 34.09
C ALA A 479 -29.43 3.28 34.43
N ALA A 480 -29.60 3.65 35.70
CA ALA A 480 -29.42 5.02 36.15
C ALA A 480 -27.97 5.55 36.01
N VAL A 481 -26.97 4.68 36.10
CA VAL A 481 -25.56 5.04 35.87
C VAL A 481 -25.27 5.15 34.38
N ASP A 482 -25.81 4.26 33.55
CA ASP A 482 -25.68 4.30 32.10
C ASP A 482 -26.30 5.60 31.54
N ASP A 483 -27.47 6.01 32.02
CA ASP A 483 -28.09 7.28 31.67
C ASP A 483 -27.21 8.49 32.03
N LYS A 484 -26.54 8.45 33.18
CA LYS A 484 -25.59 9.50 33.58
C LYS A 484 -24.34 9.51 32.69
N PHE A 485 -23.82 8.33 32.36
CA PHE A 485 -22.68 8.18 31.47
C PHE A 485 -23.00 8.71 30.07
N ASN A 486 -24.17 8.38 29.53
CA ASN A 486 -24.64 8.86 28.23
C ASN A 486 -24.76 10.39 28.21
N LYS A 487 -25.38 10.98 29.23
CA LYS A 487 -25.46 12.45 29.38
C LYS A 487 -24.07 13.11 29.44
N LEU A 488 -23.13 12.51 30.16
CA LEU A 488 -21.76 13.03 30.25
C LEU A 488 -21.02 12.89 28.90
N ASN A 489 -21.22 11.78 28.19
CA ASN A 489 -20.64 11.57 26.87
C ASN A 489 -21.18 12.57 25.84
N GLU A 490 -22.48 12.87 25.85
CA GLU A 490 -23.05 13.93 25.02
C GLU A 490 -22.42 15.30 25.30
N GLN A 491 -22.25 15.67 26.57
CA GLN A 491 -21.58 16.91 26.96
C GLN A 491 -20.12 16.93 26.49
N TYR A 492 -19.41 15.81 26.63
CA TYR A 492 -18.04 15.66 26.12
C TYR A 492 -17.97 15.84 24.60
N GLN A 493 -18.90 15.26 23.83
CA GLN A 493 -18.93 15.44 22.37
C GLN A 493 -19.22 16.90 21.97
N ARG A 494 -20.15 17.58 22.68
CA ARG A 494 -20.43 19.01 22.44
C ARG A 494 -19.19 19.87 22.66
N THR A 495 -18.52 19.71 23.80
CA THR A 495 -17.29 20.45 24.11
C THR A 495 -16.14 20.14 23.15
N LYS A 496 -16.02 18.89 22.70
CA LYS A 496 -15.06 18.50 21.65
C LYS A 496 -15.34 19.23 20.33
N GLN A 497 -16.59 19.28 19.89
CA GLN A 497 -16.98 19.99 18.66
C GLN A 497 -16.70 21.50 18.77
N GLU A 498 -17.02 22.11 19.92
CA GLU A 498 -16.71 23.51 20.20
C GLU A 498 -15.21 23.78 20.11
N LEU A 499 -14.38 22.89 20.66
CA LEU A 499 -12.92 22.99 20.60
C LEU A 499 -12.39 22.85 19.16
N GLU A 500 -12.94 21.94 18.36
CA GLU A 500 -12.58 21.79 16.95
C GLU A 500 -12.91 23.05 16.13
N VAL A 501 -14.08 23.65 16.37
CA VAL A 501 -14.47 24.93 15.75
C VAL A 501 -13.52 26.04 16.18
N ALA A 502 -13.19 26.13 17.47
CA ALA A 502 -12.24 27.11 17.98
C ALA A 502 -10.85 26.95 17.33
N LEU A 503 -10.36 25.71 17.16
CA LEU A 503 -9.10 25.42 16.48
C LEU A 503 -9.12 25.81 15.00
N LYS A 504 -10.23 25.56 14.29
CA LYS A 504 -10.42 26.03 12.91
C LYS A 504 -10.36 27.56 12.84
N ASN A 505 -11.04 28.25 13.75
CA ASN A 505 -11.01 29.70 13.84
C ASN A 505 -9.59 30.24 14.11
N VAL A 506 -8.85 29.63 15.03
CA VAL A 506 -7.44 30.01 15.29
C VAL A 506 -6.58 29.83 14.04
N ARG A 507 -6.76 28.75 13.26
CA ARG A 507 -6.04 28.55 12.00
C ARG A 507 -6.40 29.62 10.97
N LEU A 508 -7.68 29.99 10.86
CA LEU A 508 -8.12 31.08 9.98
C LEU A 508 -7.53 32.42 10.41
N TYR A 509 -7.54 32.75 11.70
CA TYR A 509 -6.91 33.96 12.22
C TYR A 509 -5.40 33.98 12.00
N ARG A 510 -4.70 32.84 12.11
CA ARG A 510 -3.27 32.73 11.78
C ARG A 510 -3.02 33.00 10.30
N LYS A 511 -3.82 32.41 9.39
CA LYS A 511 -3.72 32.69 7.94
C LYS A 511 -3.99 34.16 7.63
N ALA A 512 -5.06 34.72 8.21
CA ALA A 512 -5.38 36.14 8.06
C ALA A 512 -4.23 37.03 8.56
N ALA A 513 -3.65 36.72 9.73
CA ALA A 513 -2.51 37.46 10.28
C ALA A 513 -1.26 37.40 9.38
N VAL A 514 -1.00 36.28 8.70
CA VAL A 514 0.09 36.18 7.70
C VAL A 514 -0.19 37.09 6.50
N ILE A 515 -1.41 37.07 5.96
CA ILE A 515 -1.82 37.94 4.85
C ILE A 515 -1.72 39.42 5.27
N PHE A 516 -2.20 39.76 6.46
CA PHE A 516 -2.06 41.11 7.01
C PHE A 516 -0.60 41.53 7.16
N ARG A 517 0.29 40.66 7.66
CA ARG A 517 1.74 40.94 7.72
C ARG A 517 2.36 41.14 6.35
N GLN A 518 2.00 40.34 5.36
CA GLN A 518 2.49 40.50 3.98
C GLN A 518 1.98 41.82 3.37
N ARG A 519 0.70 42.15 3.56
CA ARG A 519 0.14 43.44 3.13
C ARG A 519 0.79 44.62 3.82
N LEU A 520 1.08 44.53 5.12
CA LEU A 520 1.81 45.55 5.89
C LEU A 520 3.25 45.72 5.39
N LYS A 521 3.96 44.62 5.09
CA LYS A 521 5.30 44.67 4.48
C LYS A 521 5.25 45.34 3.10
N ALA A 522 4.28 44.98 2.26
CA ALA A 522 4.10 45.58 0.93
C ALA A 522 3.72 47.07 1.00
N THR A 523 2.83 47.47 1.91
CA THR A 523 2.49 48.88 2.12
C THR A 523 3.65 49.66 2.72
N THR A 524 4.40 49.10 3.67
CA THR A 524 5.61 49.74 4.22
C THR A 524 6.68 49.93 3.15
N ALA A 525 6.86 48.97 2.22
CA ALA A 525 7.76 49.10 1.09
C ALA A 525 7.29 50.15 0.05
N ARG A 526 5.97 50.32 -0.13
CA ARG A 526 5.42 51.43 -0.93
C ARG A 526 5.58 52.77 -0.22
N PHE A 527 5.43 52.81 1.10
CA PHE A 527 5.62 54.01 1.92
C PHE A 527 7.09 54.44 1.98
N SER A 528 8.06 53.51 2.01
CA SER A 528 9.49 53.85 1.93
C SER A 528 9.86 54.42 0.56
N LYS A 529 9.29 53.89 -0.54
CA LYS A 529 9.42 54.47 -1.88
C LYS A 529 8.73 55.85 -2.01
N ALA A 530 7.54 56.01 -1.43
CA ALA A 530 6.82 57.28 -1.39
C ALA A 530 7.48 58.33 -0.48
N ARG A 531 8.16 57.91 0.60
CA ARG A 531 8.92 58.81 1.49
C ARG A 531 10.17 59.36 0.83
N ASN A 532 10.78 58.62 -0.12
CA ASN A 532 11.89 59.11 -0.93
C ASN A 532 11.43 60.06 -2.05
N SER A 533 10.20 59.92 -2.59
CA SER A 533 9.64 60.87 -3.56
C SER A 533 8.98 62.10 -2.91
N ALA A 534 8.46 61.98 -1.69
CA ALA A 534 7.80 63.06 -0.94
C ALA A 534 8.78 64.09 -0.33
N ARG A 535 10.09 63.88 -0.42
CA ARG A 535 11.09 64.93 -0.09
C ARG A 535 11.17 66.05 -1.15
N ARG A 536 10.43 65.94 -2.27
CA ARG A 536 10.47 66.91 -3.39
C ARG A 536 9.20 67.72 -3.64
N SER A 537 8.15 67.64 -2.83
CA SER A 537 7.01 68.54 -3.03
C SER A 537 6.27 68.81 -1.72
N ARG A 538 6.48 70.02 -1.21
CA ARG A 538 5.70 70.64 -0.14
C ARG A 538 4.79 71.67 -0.82
N THR A 539 3.48 71.44 -0.79
CA THR A 539 2.46 72.47 -0.53
C THR A 539 1.12 71.80 -0.24
N ASN A 540 0.54 72.16 0.91
CA ASN A 540 -0.87 72.07 1.33
C ASN A 540 -1.70 70.86 0.88
N ASN A 541 -1.78 69.84 1.74
CA ASN A 541 -2.62 68.66 1.52
C ASN A 541 -3.49 68.34 2.74
N GLU A 542 -4.69 68.90 2.77
CA GLU A 542 -5.82 68.41 3.58
C GLU A 542 -6.01 66.87 3.52
N PRO A 543 -5.85 66.19 2.36
CA PRO A 543 -5.87 64.73 2.31
C PRO A 543 -4.73 64.06 3.09
N LEU A 544 -3.57 64.71 3.25
CA LEU A 544 -2.46 64.18 4.05
C LEU A 544 -2.81 64.20 5.55
N LYS A 545 -3.49 65.25 6.02
CA LYS A 545 -3.92 65.35 7.42
C LYS A 545 -4.96 64.29 7.79
N ARG A 546 -5.94 64.04 6.91
CA ARG A 546 -6.91 62.93 7.09
C ARG A 546 -6.26 61.56 7.00
N ALA A 547 -5.30 61.38 6.08
CA ALA A 547 -4.56 60.14 5.99
C ALA A 547 -3.74 59.86 7.26
N LEU A 548 -3.12 60.89 7.85
CA LEU A 548 -2.37 60.77 9.10
C LEU A 548 -3.29 60.45 10.29
N MET A 549 -4.46 61.10 10.39
CA MET A 549 -5.45 60.78 11.44
C MET A 549 -6.02 59.36 11.30
N ALA A 550 -6.30 58.91 10.08
CA ALA A 550 -6.71 57.52 9.82
C ALA A 550 -5.60 56.54 10.20
N LEU A 551 -4.33 56.90 9.95
CA LEU A 551 -3.17 56.08 10.31
C LEU A 551 -2.99 55.99 11.83
N ASP A 552 -3.21 57.08 12.57
CA ASP A 552 -3.19 57.07 14.03
C ASP A 552 -4.33 56.24 14.63
N LYS A 553 -5.54 56.30 14.03
CA LYS A 553 -6.65 55.43 14.43
C LYS A 553 -6.33 53.95 14.20
N ILE A 554 -5.80 53.60 13.03
CA ILE A 554 -5.34 52.23 12.73
C ILE A 554 -4.23 51.81 13.69
N LYS A 555 -3.31 52.71 14.05
CA LYS A 555 -2.23 52.42 15.00
C LYS A 555 -2.75 52.14 16.41
N GLN A 556 -3.79 52.85 16.86
CA GLN A 556 -4.46 52.59 18.14
C GLN A 556 -5.22 51.27 18.11
N GLU A 557 -5.94 50.97 17.03
CA GLU A 557 -6.63 49.69 16.84
C GLU A 557 -5.63 48.51 16.82
N ILE A 558 -4.49 48.66 16.15
CA ILE A 558 -3.41 47.65 16.17
C ILE A 558 -2.85 47.47 17.58
N LYS A 559 -2.67 48.54 18.36
CA LYS A 559 -2.21 48.42 19.76
C LYS A 559 -3.23 47.67 20.63
N LEU A 560 -4.52 47.93 20.45
CA LEU A 560 -5.59 47.22 21.17
C LEU A 560 -5.66 45.74 20.77
N VAL A 561 -5.60 45.44 19.48
CA VAL A 561 -5.57 44.06 18.98
C VAL A 561 -4.32 43.33 19.48
N LYS A 562 -3.17 44.00 19.49
CA LYS A 562 -1.92 43.48 20.04
C LYS A 562 -2.09 43.16 21.53
N ALA A 563 -2.58 44.09 22.33
CA ALA A 563 -2.81 43.89 23.77
C ALA A 563 -3.75 42.71 24.03
N ARG A 564 -4.88 42.62 23.32
CA ARG A 564 -5.83 41.50 23.42
C ARG A 564 -5.20 40.16 23.05
N ALA A 565 -4.38 40.13 22.00
CA ALA A 565 -3.68 38.91 21.58
C ALA A 565 -2.66 38.45 22.63
N TYR A 566 -1.94 39.37 23.28
CA TYR A 566 -1.03 39.02 24.38
C TYR A 566 -1.77 38.49 25.60
N SER A 567 -2.87 39.12 26.02
CA SER A 567 -3.69 38.61 27.13
C SER A 567 -4.26 37.22 26.83
N SER A 568 -4.70 36.98 25.59
CA SER A 568 -5.19 35.66 25.18
C SER A 568 -4.09 34.60 25.14
N LEU A 569 -2.86 34.96 24.76
CA LEU A 569 -1.72 34.06 24.78
C LEU A 569 -1.30 33.71 26.22
N ASP A 570 -1.24 34.71 27.11
CA ASP A 570 -0.91 34.51 28.52
C ASP A 570 -1.95 33.61 29.21
N GLU A 571 -3.24 33.79 28.91
CA GLU A 571 -4.28 32.89 29.42
C GLU A 571 -4.15 31.45 28.88
N LEU A 572 -3.79 31.29 27.61
CA LEU A 572 -3.53 29.97 27.02
C LEU A 572 -2.32 29.29 27.67
N GLU A 573 -1.25 30.03 27.92
CA GLU A 573 -0.05 29.54 28.58
C GLU A 573 -0.35 29.06 30.00
N ARG A 574 -1.13 29.82 30.78
CA ARG A 574 -1.60 29.39 32.11
C ARG A 574 -2.43 28.11 32.06
N ARG A 575 -3.30 27.96 31.05
CA ARG A 575 -4.12 26.74 30.88
C ARG A 575 -3.26 25.54 30.51
N LEU A 576 -2.27 25.71 29.63
CA LEU A 576 -1.31 24.66 29.28
C LEU A 576 -0.51 24.23 30.50
N LEU A 577 0.05 25.16 31.27
CA LEU A 577 0.78 24.85 32.49
C LEU A 577 -0.09 24.13 33.53
N SER A 578 -1.36 24.51 33.69
CA SER A 578 -2.30 23.81 34.56
C SER A 578 -2.59 22.38 34.07
N GLN A 579 -2.69 22.18 32.76
CA GLN A 579 -2.90 20.87 32.16
C GLN A 579 -1.65 19.98 32.28
N GLU A 580 -0.46 20.52 32.08
CA GLU A 580 0.81 19.82 32.28
C GLU A 580 0.99 19.38 33.73
N ARG A 581 0.67 20.24 34.71
CA ARG A 581 0.69 19.87 36.13
C ARG A 581 -0.27 18.73 36.45
N ARG A 582 -1.50 18.76 35.90
CA ARG A 582 -2.47 17.68 36.08
C ARG A 582 -2.01 16.37 35.44
N ALA A 583 -1.42 16.42 34.25
CA ALA A 583 -0.85 15.25 33.59
C ALA A 583 0.33 14.69 34.40
N ALA A 584 1.22 15.54 34.89
CA ALA A 584 2.35 15.12 35.73
C ALA A 584 1.88 14.45 37.03
N HIS A 585 0.83 14.97 37.67
CA HIS A 585 0.23 14.37 38.85
C HIS A 585 -0.36 12.98 38.54
N ALA A 586 -1.17 12.86 37.49
CA ALA A 586 -1.75 11.59 37.06
C ALA A 586 -0.66 10.55 36.73
N HIS A 587 0.42 10.95 36.05
CA HIS A 587 1.55 10.06 35.78
C HIS A 587 2.30 9.64 37.05
N ALA A 588 2.37 10.49 38.08
CA ALA A 588 2.96 10.12 39.36
C ALA A 588 2.07 9.13 40.14
N GLU A 589 0.75 9.32 40.11
CA GLU A 589 -0.20 8.40 40.75
C GLU A 589 -0.20 7.02 40.09
N HIS A 590 -0.25 6.96 38.75
CA HIS A 590 -0.17 5.69 38.03
C HIS A 590 1.14 4.95 38.27
N ARG A 591 2.28 5.67 38.39
CA ARG A 591 3.55 5.05 38.77
C ARG A 591 3.50 4.41 40.15
N ARG A 592 2.94 5.12 41.15
CA ARG A 592 2.76 4.56 42.51
C ARG A 592 1.80 3.36 42.51
N GLU A 593 0.75 3.39 41.68
CA GLU A 593 -0.16 2.24 41.54
C GLU A 593 0.52 1.02 40.94
N LEU A 594 1.37 1.22 39.92
CA LEU A 594 2.17 0.15 39.33
C LEU A 594 3.17 -0.43 40.34
N GLU A 595 3.84 0.41 41.14
CA GLU A 595 4.73 -0.05 42.21
C GLU A 595 3.97 -0.88 43.25
N ARG A 596 2.79 -0.45 43.68
CA ARG A 596 1.94 -1.23 44.61
C ARG A 596 1.50 -2.57 44.00
N ALA A 597 1.13 -2.57 42.72
CA ALA A 597 0.73 -3.79 42.02
C ALA A 597 1.92 -4.76 41.88
N SER A 598 3.12 -4.24 41.59
CA SER A 598 4.36 -5.02 41.52
C SER A 598 4.69 -5.69 42.84
N LEU A 599 4.64 -4.95 43.96
CA LEU A 599 4.88 -5.52 45.30
C LEU A 599 3.85 -6.59 45.67
N ALA A 600 2.58 -6.39 45.29
CA ALA A 600 1.52 -7.38 45.53
C ALA A 600 1.71 -8.65 44.69
N LEU A 601 2.21 -8.52 43.46
CA LEU A 601 2.56 -9.66 42.62
C LEU A 601 3.75 -10.43 43.21
N GLU A 602 4.82 -9.74 43.59
CA GLU A 602 5.99 -10.35 44.21
C GLU A 602 5.63 -11.12 45.50
N HIS A 603 4.75 -10.56 46.34
CA HIS A 603 4.24 -11.25 47.52
C HIS A 603 3.46 -12.53 47.15
N LYS A 604 2.61 -12.48 46.12
CA LYS A 604 1.87 -13.66 45.65
C LYS A 604 2.79 -14.72 45.04
N GLU A 605 3.80 -14.31 44.29
CA GLU A 605 4.80 -15.22 43.72
C GLU A 605 5.62 -15.91 44.82
N ASN A 606 5.98 -15.18 45.88
CA ASN A 606 6.62 -15.76 47.07
C ASN A 606 5.71 -16.80 47.75
N ILE A 607 4.40 -16.53 47.88
CA ILE A 607 3.44 -17.50 48.43
C ILE A 607 3.34 -18.74 47.55
N ILE A 608 3.27 -18.56 46.23
CA ILE A 608 3.20 -19.68 45.27
C ILE A 608 4.47 -20.54 45.36
N ARG A 609 5.66 -19.93 45.40
CA ARG A 609 6.92 -20.66 45.59
C ARG A 609 6.91 -21.47 46.89
N ASN A 610 6.53 -20.86 48.01
CA ASN A 610 6.43 -21.56 49.30
C ASN A 610 5.40 -22.70 49.29
N LEU A 611 4.32 -22.59 48.51
CA LEU A 611 3.33 -23.66 48.35
C LEU A 611 3.86 -24.80 47.49
N ILE A 612 4.59 -24.49 46.41
CA ILE A 612 5.24 -25.50 45.57
C ILE A 612 6.24 -26.31 46.41
N ASP A 613 7.07 -25.65 47.22
CA ASP A 613 8.05 -26.32 48.09
C ASP A 613 7.34 -27.26 49.08
N LYS A 614 6.26 -26.80 49.73
CA LYS A 614 5.47 -27.65 50.64
C LYS A 614 4.79 -28.83 49.94
N VAL A 615 4.34 -28.66 48.70
CA VAL A 615 3.73 -29.76 47.92
C VAL A 615 4.80 -30.77 47.53
N ALA A 616 5.99 -30.31 47.15
CA ALA A 616 7.13 -31.18 46.86
C ALA A 616 7.54 -32.00 48.10
N ASP A 617 7.63 -31.37 49.27
CA ASP A 617 7.92 -32.07 50.54
C ASP A 617 6.87 -33.16 50.84
N VAL A 618 5.58 -32.85 50.64
CA VAL A 618 4.48 -33.81 50.85
C VAL A 618 4.53 -34.96 49.84
N GLU A 619 4.86 -34.69 48.58
CA GLU A 619 5.05 -35.73 47.57
C GLU A 619 6.25 -36.62 47.87
N GLU A 620 7.35 -36.07 48.36
CA GLU A 620 8.53 -36.83 48.78
C GLU A 620 8.20 -37.76 49.98
N VAL A 621 7.45 -37.26 50.96
CA VAL A 621 6.93 -38.07 52.07
C VAL A 621 5.99 -39.17 51.57
N ARG A 622 5.10 -38.88 50.61
CA ARG A 622 4.19 -39.88 50.03
C ARG A 622 4.96 -40.96 49.27
N LEU A 623 5.98 -40.57 48.50
CA LEU A 623 6.81 -41.48 47.73
C LEU A 623 7.64 -42.39 48.64
N SER A 624 8.22 -41.84 49.71
CA SER A 624 8.94 -42.63 50.72
C SER A 624 8.02 -43.63 51.44
N GLN A 625 6.81 -43.22 51.84
CA GLN A 625 5.81 -44.12 52.44
C GLN A 625 5.38 -45.26 51.49
N THR A 626 5.20 -44.94 50.20
CA THR A 626 4.84 -45.94 49.18
C THR A 626 5.98 -46.93 48.95
N ASN A 627 7.24 -46.48 48.97
CA ASN A 627 8.41 -47.37 48.88
C ASN A 627 8.56 -48.26 50.12
N THR A 628 8.31 -47.76 51.33
CA THR A 628 8.32 -48.60 52.54
C THR A 628 7.22 -49.66 52.54
N GLN A 629 6.01 -49.35 52.04
CA GLN A 629 4.93 -50.33 51.91
C GLN A 629 5.25 -51.41 50.88
N ARG A 630 5.90 -51.06 49.75
CA ARG A 630 6.40 -52.06 48.79
C ARG A 630 7.44 -52.99 49.40
N LEU A 631 8.36 -52.46 50.21
CA LEU A 631 9.39 -53.26 50.86
C LEU A 631 8.80 -54.19 51.94
N GLN A 632 7.73 -53.80 52.63
CA GLN A 632 7.02 -54.69 53.57
C GLN A 632 6.23 -55.81 52.86
N GLY A 633 5.66 -55.54 51.67
CA GLY A 633 4.97 -56.57 50.88
C GLY A 633 5.89 -57.66 50.31
N VAL A 634 7.19 -57.39 50.15
CA VAL A 634 8.18 -58.36 49.64
C VAL A 634 8.68 -59.31 50.75
N VAL A 635 8.55 -58.94 52.03
CA VAL A 635 9.01 -59.75 53.17
C VAL A 635 7.93 -60.72 53.66
N SER A 636 6.65 -60.49 53.34
CA SER A 636 5.54 -61.35 53.79
C SER A 636 5.27 -62.57 52.89
N ASP A 637 5.92 -62.68 51.73
CA ASP A 637 5.73 -63.78 50.76
C ASP A 637 6.87 -64.85 50.82
N SER A 638 7.71 -64.84 51.85
CA SER A 638 8.81 -65.80 52.00
C SER A 638 8.91 -66.42 53.40
N SER A 639 7.92 -67.24 53.78
CA SER A 639 7.95 -68.24 54.88
C SER A 639 6.51 -68.78 55.05
N ASP A 640 6.15 -70.05 55.05
CA ASP A 640 6.80 -71.36 55.06
C ASP A 640 5.75 -72.36 54.55
N ASP A 641 6.10 -73.25 53.63
CA ASP A 641 5.28 -74.43 53.30
C ASP A 641 6.22 -75.65 53.25
N GLU A 642 6.65 -76.10 54.43
CA GLU A 642 7.25 -77.42 54.64
C GLU A 642 6.41 -78.17 55.69
N SER A 643 5.64 -79.14 55.21
CA SER A 643 5.08 -80.21 56.03
C SER A 643 5.97 -81.45 55.95
N PRO A 644 6.24 -82.11 57.09
CA PRO A 644 6.35 -83.57 57.09
C PRO A 644 5.50 -84.24 58.19
N LEU A 645 4.67 -85.17 57.72
CA LEU A 645 4.49 -86.56 58.17
C LEU A 645 4.19 -86.93 59.64
N GLU A 646 3.14 -87.75 59.73
CA GLU A 646 2.91 -88.91 60.62
C GLU A 646 2.80 -88.71 62.15
N GLY A 647 1.65 -89.19 62.67
CA GLY A 647 1.36 -89.33 64.10
C GLY A 647 -0.13 -89.26 64.40
#